data_AF-A0A098GG82-F1
#
_entry.id   AF-A0A098GG82-F1
#
_cell.length_a   1.000
_cell.length_b   1.000
_cell.length_c   1.000
_cell.angle_alpha   90.00
_cell.angle_beta   90.00
_cell.angle_gamma   90.00
#
_symmetry.space_group_name_H-M   'P 1'
#
loop_
_entity.id
_entity.type
_entity.pdbx_description
1 polymer ?
#
loop_
_entity_poly.entity_id
_entity_poly.type
_entity_poly.pdbx_seq_one_letter_code
_entity_poly.pdbx_strand_id
1 'polypeptide(L)'
;MKLPLKEPLSAKYLYISPENIVHVFMPIVSGTNIGLDNTCKAVYSLQEFFGKGNNSNKKSTIKGELLAYKEALESDISLLGADALLTQSKQERLTQIKAYLKVVRHLENHPELDCLNQGFPSYPRPMEELMQDRTTSNLYSMVLRPAEEDGFLRSEAAKPVFSVAHKSVARQIEHAVSPLQQELTQAYTPLIFEAKDLKSQVIQQTLARLVPPKMPVDFERLRQILQETVKALLNVEIDFTKTQQGSSINQQYIDKAMGFNPQTTNPNEYMEALFGYCAGDLFDTLIESPFNRLTQVEHWSIATQFLLGITNIYCVSQGKISPDTNFGRILDAHPNLNIHFAQTLAQAQQSNSSIEEACLLWMNDHAKELDLTHPLTQEDIKSTTETFVKRYAEIKDSPHFDEFFILDTQKKGDFVIHQGSICTSFAKFVSSPLLDVPQELNQPLEEARSHVGSLSVEIPHKNPLVQGEVEINAMTMDNTALQALYERINTYKDPKLKEALLVQLKQERPDFKPQIDAKQFLQHVAYGEQNEAESLLEKDIDVAQQLLTARKIPFADYSGRTFNCTAYEYAYWAKDTHMCRMLERYMDDQTKSIIHKRVQKIEEPIGPELIKKPRGLAYTKKGTEYRSAHFDLTPLKQALKTYIDAYNQSVKKTEEDWEVLDALWIKVGLLQREVPAHIAQEYCHPKRSFDDVVKNPALLDAVNPANLERQLKFYNWDTGSWDMWFTPTSCGEDSGLGFSFAILRGWAPLVSGWGRGRGVQASFGLVD
;
A
#
# COMPACT_ATOMS: atom_id res chain seq x y z
N MET A 1 30.88 6.64 -17.46
CA MET A 1 29.63 5.88 -17.13
C MET A 1 28.50 6.79 -16.66
N LYS A 2 27.25 6.58 -17.10
CA LYS A 2 26.06 7.23 -16.50
C LYS A 2 25.47 6.32 -15.43
N LEU A 3 25.49 6.75 -14.17
CA LEU A 3 24.98 5.99 -13.04
C LEU A 3 23.67 6.60 -12.53
N PRO A 4 22.57 5.83 -12.47
CA PRO A 4 21.36 6.27 -11.79
C PRO A 4 21.61 6.53 -10.29
N LEU A 5 21.03 7.59 -9.76
CA LEU A 5 21.08 7.89 -8.32
C LEU A 5 19.95 7.15 -7.59
N LYS A 6 20.17 6.84 -6.30
CA LYS A 6 19.18 6.07 -5.49
C LYS A 6 18.17 7.00 -4.85
N GLU A 7 18.54 8.26 -4.61
CA GLU A 7 17.61 9.26 -4.12
C GLU A 7 16.38 9.33 -5.04
N PRO A 8 15.18 9.03 -4.52
CA PRO A 8 14.00 8.91 -5.37
C PRO A 8 13.49 10.28 -5.81
N LEU A 9 13.07 10.36 -7.09
CA LEU A 9 12.42 11.54 -7.67
C LEU A 9 11.05 11.83 -7.02
N SER A 10 10.43 10.80 -6.44
CA SER A 10 9.14 10.86 -5.75
C SER A 10 9.21 9.93 -4.54
N ALA A 11 9.16 10.49 -3.34
CA ALA A 11 9.08 9.74 -2.09
C ALA A 11 7.76 10.06 -1.40
N LYS A 12 7.15 9.08 -0.74
CA LYS A 12 5.85 9.25 -0.09
C LYS A 12 5.97 10.28 1.03
N TYR A 13 5.03 11.21 1.13
CA TYR A 13 4.97 12.32 2.11
C TYR A 13 6.06 13.40 1.96
N LEU A 14 7.08 13.21 1.13
CA LEU A 14 8.22 14.10 1.04
C LEU A 14 8.14 15.02 -0.18
N TYR A 15 8.37 16.30 0.07
CA TYR A 15 8.59 17.31 -0.94
C TYR A 15 9.89 18.07 -0.66
N ILE A 16 10.66 18.36 -1.71
CA ILE A 16 11.88 19.17 -1.64
C ILE A 16 11.62 20.47 -2.41
N SER A 17 11.70 21.60 -1.71
CA SER A 17 11.51 22.92 -2.31
C SER A 17 12.71 23.34 -3.19
N PRO A 18 12.56 24.35 -4.07
CA PRO A 18 13.67 24.91 -4.84
C PRO A 18 14.88 25.39 -4.00
N GLU A 19 14.66 25.69 -2.72
CA GLU A 19 15.66 26.11 -1.74
C GLU A 19 16.36 24.94 -1.04
N ASN A 20 16.13 23.70 -1.49
CA ASN A 20 16.66 22.47 -0.89
C ASN A 20 16.11 22.16 0.52
N ILE A 21 14.92 22.68 0.85
CA ILE A 21 14.24 22.43 2.12
C ILE A 21 13.36 21.18 1.98
N VAL A 22 13.52 20.24 2.92
CA VAL A 22 12.74 19.00 3.02
C VAL A 22 11.47 19.28 3.82
N HIS A 23 10.33 19.12 3.17
CA HIS A 23 9.00 19.17 3.79
C HIS A 23 8.43 17.77 3.92
N VAL A 24 7.91 17.45 5.10
CA VAL A 24 7.11 16.24 5.34
C VAL A 24 5.65 16.65 5.46
N PHE A 25 4.82 16.19 4.53
CA PHE A 25 3.38 16.43 4.50
C PHE A 25 2.62 15.22 5.04
N MET A 26 1.94 15.44 6.15
CA MET A 26 1.19 14.43 6.87
C MET A 26 -0.24 14.38 6.34
N PRO A 27 -0.71 13.24 5.79
CA PRO A 27 -2.04 13.11 5.22
C PRO A 27 -3.09 13.11 6.32
N ILE A 28 -4.16 13.87 6.07
CA ILE A 28 -5.30 14.00 6.98
C ILE A 28 -6.46 13.17 6.48
N VAL A 29 -6.74 13.25 5.17
CA VAL A 29 -7.78 12.50 4.49
C VAL A 29 -7.40 12.37 3.01
N SER A 30 -7.73 11.24 2.39
CA SER A 30 -7.51 11.04 0.95
C SER A 30 -8.45 11.95 0.14
N GLY A 31 -8.02 12.39 -1.03
CA GLY A 31 -8.74 13.37 -1.85
C GLY A 31 -7.96 14.66 -2.03
N THR A 32 -8.48 15.57 -2.86
CA THR A 32 -7.78 16.83 -3.21
C THR A 32 -8.53 18.03 -2.64
N ASN A 33 -9.66 18.39 -3.23
CA ASN A 33 -10.49 19.50 -2.78
C ASN A 33 -11.59 19.08 -1.79
N ILE A 34 -11.93 17.79 -1.82
CA ILE A 34 -12.89 17.15 -0.92
C ILE A 34 -12.29 15.84 -0.42
N GLY A 35 -12.53 15.51 0.84
CA GLY A 35 -12.15 14.22 1.41
C GLY A 35 -13.01 13.10 0.81
N LEU A 36 -12.35 12.07 0.26
CA LEU A 36 -12.98 10.88 -0.33
C LEU A 36 -13.12 9.74 0.69
N ASP A 37 -12.26 9.72 1.70
CA ASP A 37 -12.46 8.89 2.88
C ASP A 37 -13.28 9.66 3.91
N ASN A 38 -14.38 9.08 4.37
CA ASN A 38 -15.22 9.65 5.42
C ASN A 38 -15.52 8.63 6.52
N THR A 39 -16.17 9.11 7.58
CA THR A 39 -16.58 8.34 8.75
C THR A 39 -15.43 7.51 9.33
N CYS A 40 -15.62 6.20 9.44
CA CYS A 40 -14.68 5.25 10.00
C CYS A 40 -13.32 5.19 9.29
N LYS A 41 -13.22 5.63 8.02
CA LYS A 41 -12.00 5.56 7.20
C LYS A 41 -11.22 6.86 7.10
N ALA A 42 -11.80 8.00 7.48
CA ALA A 42 -11.19 9.33 7.27
C ALA A 42 -9.75 9.44 7.82
N VAL A 43 -9.46 8.75 8.92
CA VAL A 43 -8.20 8.84 9.66
C VAL A 43 -7.18 7.76 9.26
N TYR A 44 -7.52 6.83 8.35
CA TYR A 44 -6.64 5.70 8.02
C TYR A 44 -5.31 6.11 7.41
N SER A 45 -5.28 7.13 6.56
CA SER A 45 -4.03 7.65 5.98
C SER A 45 -3.09 8.21 7.05
N LEU A 46 -3.63 8.85 8.10
CA LEU A 46 -2.85 9.33 9.24
C LEU A 46 -2.37 8.17 10.14
N GLN A 47 -3.23 7.18 10.36
CA GLN A 47 -2.89 5.96 11.09
C GLN A 47 -1.73 5.21 10.38
N GLU A 48 -1.75 5.14 9.04
CA GLU A 48 -0.68 4.57 8.24
C GLU A 48 0.61 5.39 8.32
N PHE A 49 0.52 6.72 8.24
CA PHE A 49 1.66 7.62 8.35
C PHE A 49 2.49 7.34 9.62
N PHE A 50 1.84 7.19 10.78
CA PHE A 50 2.51 6.88 12.05
C PHE A 50 2.78 5.39 12.29
N GLY A 51 2.29 4.50 11.43
CA GLY A 51 2.44 3.06 11.67
C GLY A 51 1.65 2.55 12.87
N LYS A 52 0.47 3.12 13.15
CA LYS A 52 -0.38 2.79 14.31
C LYS A 52 -1.55 1.90 13.90
N GLY A 53 -2.17 1.18 14.84
CA GLY A 53 -3.33 0.32 14.59
C GLY A 53 -3.11 -0.87 13.64
N ASN A 54 -4.18 -1.65 13.41
CA ASN A 54 -4.14 -2.88 12.61
C ASN A 54 -4.34 -2.67 11.11
N ASN A 55 -4.95 -1.54 10.71
CA ASN A 55 -5.21 -1.23 9.29
C ASN A 55 -3.99 -0.57 8.61
N SER A 56 -2.95 -0.20 9.37
CA SER A 56 -1.73 0.40 8.82
C SER A 56 -0.86 -0.64 8.13
N ASN A 57 -0.47 -0.34 6.88
CA ASN A 57 0.67 -0.99 6.26
C ASN A 57 1.96 -0.53 6.95
N LYS A 58 2.47 -1.34 7.88
CA LYS A 58 3.71 -1.05 8.63
C LYS A 58 4.94 -0.82 7.74
N LYS A 59 4.88 -1.19 6.46
CA LYS A 59 5.96 -0.96 5.47
C LYS A 59 5.90 0.41 4.80
N SER A 60 4.82 1.18 4.96
CA SER A 60 4.57 2.46 4.27
C SER A 60 4.41 3.65 5.22
N THR A 61 5.11 3.59 6.36
CA THR A 61 5.11 4.61 7.43
C THR A 61 6.12 5.71 7.14
N ILE A 62 5.93 6.91 7.71
CA ILE A 62 6.91 8.00 7.55
C ILE A 62 8.31 7.60 8.04
N LYS A 63 8.39 6.81 9.12
CA LYS A 63 9.67 6.29 9.64
C LYS A 63 10.37 5.43 8.59
N GLY A 64 9.65 4.52 7.96
CA GLY A 64 10.16 3.65 6.91
C GLY A 64 10.65 4.44 5.70
N GLU A 65 9.84 5.40 5.23
CA GLU A 65 10.16 6.26 4.09
C GLU A 65 11.40 7.13 4.36
N LEU A 66 11.49 7.76 5.54
CA LEU A 66 12.65 8.57 5.92
C LEU A 66 13.93 7.73 6.07
N LEU A 67 13.84 6.50 6.59
CA LEU A 67 14.99 5.58 6.67
C LEU A 67 15.48 5.17 5.28
N ALA A 68 14.56 4.80 4.38
CA ALA A 68 14.90 4.46 3.00
C ALA A 68 15.52 5.66 2.26
N TYR A 69 14.98 6.86 2.45
CA TYR A 69 15.52 8.10 1.87
C TYR A 69 16.91 8.41 2.40
N LYS A 70 17.12 8.26 3.72
CA LYS A 70 18.42 8.42 4.37
C LYS A 70 19.46 7.45 3.77
N GLU A 71 19.14 6.17 3.65
CA GLU A 71 20.02 5.16 3.05
C GLU A 71 20.33 5.48 1.58
N ALA A 72 19.34 5.94 0.82
CA ALA A 72 19.52 6.37 -0.56
C ALA A 72 20.51 7.55 -0.67
N LEU A 73 20.36 8.57 0.18
CA LEU A 73 21.28 9.71 0.25
C LEU A 73 22.70 9.31 0.66
N GLU A 74 22.85 8.52 1.73
CA GLU A 74 24.17 8.04 2.20
C GLU A 74 24.87 7.21 1.11
N SER A 75 24.11 6.37 0.40
CA SER A 75 24.58 5.54 -0.71
C SER A 75 24.92 6.32 -1.97
N ASP A 76 24.37 7.53 -2.17
CA ASP A 76 24.74 8.40 -3.28
C ASP A 76 25.94 9.29 -2.91
N ILE A 77 25.96 9.85 -1.70
CA ILE A 77 27.06 10.69 -1.19
C ILE A 77 28.38 9.93 -1.14
N SER A 78 28.37 8.64 -0.79
CA SER A 78 29.60 7.83 -0.73
C SER A 78 30.31 7.68 -2.07
N LEU A 79 29.62 7.90 -3.19
CA LEU A 79 30.15 7.81 -4.55
C LEU A 79 30.49 9.17 -5.15
N LEU A 80 29.82 10.22 -4.68
CA LEU A 80 30.06 11.59 -5.14
C LEU A 80 31.29 12.15 -4.40
N GLY A 81 32.22 12.74 -5.14
CA GLY A 81 33.39 13.39 -4.53
C GLY A 81 32.98 14.48 -3.53
N ALA A 82 33.81 14.71 -2.51
CA ALA A 82 33.51 15.63 -1.41
C ALA A 82 33.23 17.08 -1.86
N ASP A 83 33.82 17.50 -2.98
CA ASP A 83 33.79 18.89 -3.47
C ASP A 83 32.66 19.18 -4.49
N ALA A 84 31.79 18.22 -4.82
CA ALA A 84 30.72 18.46 -5.77
C ALA A 84 29.53 19.20 -5.11
N LEU A 85 29.00 20.23 -5.77
CA LEU A 85 27.80 20.96 -5.32
C LEU A 85 26.63 20.02 -5.02
N LEU A 86 26.47 18.96 -5.83
CA LEU A 86 25.45 17.94 -5.63
C LEU A 86 25.64 17.15 -4.32
N THR A 87 26.89 16.88 -3.92
CA THR A 87 27.22 16.24 -2.65
C THR A 87 26.79 17.12 -1.48
N GLN A 88 27.09 18.42 -1.56
CA GLN A 88 26.68 19.38 -0.52
C GLN A 88 25.16 19.43 -0.39
N SER A 89 24.42 19.58 -1.49
CA SER A 89 22.96 19.62 -1.45
C SER A 89 22.35 18.33 -0.89
N LYS A 90 22.88 17.15 -1.26
CA LYS A 90 22.45 15.86 -0.69
C LYS A 90 22.78 15.75 0.81
N GLN A 91 23.92 16.29 1.25
CA GLN A 91 24.33 16.29 2.66
C GLN A 91 23.44 17.20 3.52
N GLU A 92 23.02 18.35 2.99
CA GLU A 92 22.03 19.23 3.61
C GLU A 92 20.69 18.50 3.79
N ARG A 93 20.17 17.85 2.73
CA ARG A 93 18.95 17.03 2.83
C ARG A 93 19.10 15.88 3.81
N LEU A 94 20.23 15.19 3.82
CA LEU A 94 20.50 14.11 4.77
C LEU A 94 20.44 14.60 6.22
N THR A 95 20.92 15.82 6.47
CA THR A 95 20.86 16.46 7.80
C THR A 95 19.41 16.72 8.22
N GLN A 96 18.59 17.27 7.32
CA GLN A 96 17.17 17.51 7.56
C GLN A 96 16.38 16.21 7.77
N ILE A 97 16.60 15.18 6.95
CA ILE A 97 15.99 13.84 7.11
C ILE A 97 16.34 13.23 8.47
N LYS A 98 17.61 13.35 8.91
CA LYS A 98 18.04 12.89 10.23
C LYS A 98 17.34 13.64 11.37
N ALA A 99 17.02 14.92 11.19
CA ALA A 99 16.25 15.68 12.16
C ALA A 99 14.80 15.19 12.26
N TYR A 100 14.10 15.03 11.13
CA TYR A 100 12.75 14.45 11.10
C TYR A 100 12.70 13.07 11.77
N LEU A 101 13.68 12.19 11.49
CA LEU A 101 13.77 10.87 12.12
C LEU A 101 13.87 10.92 13.66
N LYS A 102 14.57 11.92 14.21
CA LYS A 102 14.65 12.09 15.68
C LYS A 102 13.29 12.48 16.26
N VAL A 103 12.58 13.40 15.60
CA VAL A 103 11.24 13.82 16.02
C VAL A 103 10.24 12.67 15.92
N VAL A 104 10.24 11.93 14.81
CA VAL A 104 9.36 10.75 14.65
C VAL A 104 9.60 9.73 15.76
N ARG A 105 10.85 9.43 16.11
CA ARG A 105 11.17 8.51 17.23
C ARG A 105 10.68 9.00 18.58
N HIS A 106 10.73 10.31 18.83
CA HIS A 106 10.18 10.91 20.05
C HIS A 106 8.66 10.69 20.13
N LEU A 107 7.97 10.80 18.98
CA LEU A 107 6.52 10.68 18.92
C LEU A 107 5.98 9.25 18.86
N GLU A 108 6.81 8.25 18.54
CA GLU A 108 6.39 6.85 18.33
C GLU A 108 5.50 6.30 19.45
N ASN A 109 5.77 6.68 20.70
CA ASN A 109 5.03 6.22 21.88
C ASN A 109 4.34 7.38 22.63
N HIS A 110 4.09 8.50 21.95
CA HIS A 110 3.46 9.65 22.58
C HIS A 110 1.97 9.40 22.83
N PRO A 111 1.45 9.64 24.05
CA PRO A 111 0.04 9.35 24.41
C PRO A 111 -0.99 10.05 23.51
N GLU A 112 -0.70 11.26 23.03
CA GLU A 112 -1.58 11.97 22.09
C GLU A 112 -1.86 11.21 20.79
N LEU A 113 -1.00 10.25 20.42
CA LEU A 113 -1.18 9.43 19.23
C LEU A 113 -1.88 8.09 19.51
N ASP A 114 -2.25 7.79 20.75
CA ASP A 114 -2.88 6.51 21.10
C ASP A 114 -4.28 6.35 20.51
N CYS A 115 -4.96 7.45 20.20
CA CYS A 115 -6.22 7.44 19.45
C CYS A 115 -6.09 6.76 18.08
N LEU A 116 -4.87 6.72 17.52
CA LEU A 116 -4.57 6.06 16.24
C LEU A 116 -4.40 4.54 16.39
N ASN A 117 -4.37 3.96 17.59
CA ASN A 117 -4.27 2.50 17.77
C ASN A 117 -5.62 1.78 17.62
N GLN A 118 -6.73 2.52 17.60
CA GLN A 118 -8.07 1.96 17.58
C GLN A 118 -8.44 1.43 16.19
N GLY A 119 -9.40 0.49 16.12
CA GLY A 119 -9.94 -0.01 14.86
C GLY A 119 -10.63 1.10 14.04
N PHE A 120 -11.27 2.05 14.73
CA PHE A 120 -11.86 3.26 14.16
C PHE A 120 -11.18 4.49 14.80
N PRO A 121 -9.98 4.87 14.34
CA PRO A 121 -9.16 5.88 14.99
C PRO A 121 -9.77 7.28 14.89
N SER A 122 -9.46 8.16 15.83
CA SER A 122 -9.83 9.58 15.82
C SER A 122 -8.60 10.45 15.57
N TYR A 123 -8.80 11.71 15.15
CA TYR A 123 -7.68 12.64 14.99
C TYR A 123 -7.04 12.97 16.36
N PRO A 124 -5.70 13.02 16.46
CA PRO A 124 -5.03 13.48 17.67
C PRO A 124 -5.41 14.93 18.02
N ARG A 125 -5.49 15.28 19.30
CA ARG A 125 -5.83 16.67 19.73
C ARG A 125 -4.97 17.76 19.09
N PRO A 126 -3.64 17.61 18.93
CA PRO A 126 -2.83 18.61 18.22
C PRO A 126 -3.27 18.84 16.76
N MET A 127 -3.85 17.82 16.13
CA MET A 127 -4.42 17.94 14.79
C MET A 127 -5.76 18.67 14.82
N GLU A 128 -6.62 18.33 15.78
CA GLU A 128 -7.91 19.00 15.97
C GLU A 128 -7.72 20.51 16.19
N GLU A 129 -6.73 20.91 16.99
CA GLU A 129 -6.37 22.32 17.19
C GLU A 129 -6.03 23.03 15.87
N LEU A 130 -5.23 22.41 15.01
CA LEU A 130 -4.90 22.95 13.68
C LEU A 130 -6.12 23.06 12.77
N MET A 131 -6.98 22.04 12.77
CA MET A 131 -8.20 22.05 11.94
C MET A 131 -9.21 23.10 12.40
N GLN A 132 -9.26 23.37 13.70
CA GLN A 132 -10.23 24.28 14.32
C GLN A 132 -9.79 25.75 14.30
N ASP A 133 -8.50 26.04 14.11
CA ASP A 133 -7.98 27.41 14.05
C ASP A 133 -8.51 28.14 12.80
N ARG A 134 -9.55 28.94 12.96
CA ARG A 134 -10.18 29.70 11.86
C ARG A 134 -9.30 30.83 11.31
N THR A 135 -8.21 31.17 11.98
CA THR A 135 -7.28 32.21 11.51
C THR A 135 -6.35 31.68 10.41
N THR A 136 -5.85 30.45 10.57
CA THR A 136 -4.89 29.84 9.65
C THR A 136 -5.44 28.66 8.86
N SER A 137 -6.50 28.00 9.32
CA SER A 137 -7.12 26.88 8.61
C SER A 137 -7.87 27.35 7.35
N ASN A 138 -7.61 26.64 6.26
CA ASN A 138 -8.37 26.63 5.02
C ASN A 138 -9.11 25.30 4.81
N LEU A 139 -9.14 24.44 5.84
CA LEU A 139 -9.89 23.19 5.86
C LEU A 139 -11.20 23.40 6.61
N TYR A 140 -12.30 23.07 5.95
CA TYR A 140 -13.64 23.11 6.49
C TYR A 140 -14.23 21.71 6.52
N SER A 141 -15.32 21.55 7.26
CA SER A 141 -16.06 20.31 7.25
C SER A 141 -17.56 20.54 7.39
N MET A 142 -18.33 19.53 6.99
CA MET A 142 -19.78 19.52 7.11
C MET A 142 -20.28 18.16 7.58
N VAL A 143 -21.43 18.17 8.27
CA VAL A 143 -22.19 16.97 8.68
C VAL A 143 -23.59 17.06 8.07
N LEU A 144 -23.95 16.07 7.27
CA LEU A 144 -25.28 15.92 6.66
C LEU A 144 -26.10 14.89 7.45
N ARG A 145 -27.34 14.68 7.04
CA ARG A 145 -28.26 13.70 7.60
C ARG A 145 -28.79 12.78 6.50
N PRO A 146 -28.17 11.62 6.26
CA PRO A 146 -28.82 10.53 5.55
C PRO A 146 -29.88 9.83 6.43
N ALA A 147 -30.77 9.06 5.82
CA ALA A 147 -31.75 8.23 6.52
C ALA A 147 -31.09 7.09 7.32
N GLU A 148 -30.04 6.49 6.77
CA GLU A 148 -29.18 5.51 7.46
C GLU A 148 -27.88 6.17 7.90
N GLU A 149 -27.77 6.46 9.20
CA GLU A 149 -26.65 7.22 9.76
C GLU A 149 -25.46 6.34 10.17
N ASP A 150 -24.26 6.82 9.88
CA ASP A 150 -23.00 6.41 10.51
C ASP A 150 -22.59 7.44 11.59
N GLY A 151 -22.67 7.03 12.86
CA GLY A 151 -22.29 7.87 13.99
C GLY A 151 -20.79 8.04 14.20
N PHE A 152 -19.93 7.37 13.44
CA PHE A 152 -18.47 7.48 13.54
C PHE A 152 -17.92 8.70 12.78
N LEU A 153 -18.47 9.87 13.08
CA LEU A 153 -18.04 11.13 12.49
C LEU A 153 -16.60 11.49 12.89
N ARG A 154 -15.80 11.92 11.92
CA ARG A 154 -14.42 12.42 12.10
C ARG A 154 -14.27 13.88 11.70
N SER A 155 -15.17 14.39 10.86
CA SER A 155 -15.30 15.80 10.51
C SER A 155 -15.55 16.72 11.69
N GLU A 156 -16.09 16.19 12.80
CA GLU A 156 -16.32 16.93 14.03
C GLU A 156 -15.03 17.50 14.63
N ALA A 157 -13.89 16.84 14.36
CA ALA A 157 -12.56 17.30 14.73
C ALA A 157 -12.21 18.67 14.12
N ALA A 158 -12.79 19.01 12.96
CA ALA A 158 -12.59 20.30 12.30
C ALA A 158 -13.67 21.34 12.61
N LYS A 159 -14.55 21.11 13.60
CA LYS A 159 -15.68 22.00 13.97
C LYS A 159 -16.55 22.35 12.75
N PRO A 160 -17.47 21.46 12.34
CA PRO A 160 -18.24 21.59 11.10
C PRO A 160 -18.90 22.96 10.94
N VAL A 161 -18.64 23.59 9.79
CA VAL A 161 -19.23 24.88 9.41
C VAL A 161 -20.72 24.73 9.11
N PHE A 162 -21.09 23.59 8.53
CA PHE A 162 -22.47 23.18 8.36
C PHE A 162 -22.72 21.88 9.11
N SER A 163 -23.79 21.80 9.88
CA SER A 163 -24.22 20.56 10.51
C SER A 163 -25.71 20.57 10.76
N VAL A 164 -26.37 19.49 10.42
CA VAL A 164 -27.73 19.16 10.91
C VAL A 164 -27.65 18.16 12.06
N ALA A 165 -28.76 17.94 12.76
CA ALA A 165 -28.83 17.01 13.88
C ALA A 165 -28.51 15.57 13.42
N HIS A 166 -27.46 14.99 14.00
CA HIS A 166 -26.92 13.69 13.61
C HIS A 166 -26.47 12.87 14.82
N LYS A 167 -26.48 11.54 14.69
CA LYS A 167 -25.84 10.62 15.61
C LYS A 167 -24.33 10.90 15.68
N SER A 168 -23.75 10.88 16.88
CA SER A 168 -22.31 11.03 17.06
C SER A 168 -21.84 10.17 18.22
N VAL A 169 -20.97 9.20 17.91
CA VAL A 169 -20.32 8.35 18.91
C VAL A 169 -19.39 9.18 19.78
N ALA A 170 -18.63 10.12 19.19
CA ALA A 170 -17.69 10.97 19.92
C ALA A 170 -18.39 11.87 20.95
N ARG A 171 -19.60 12.35 20.62
CA ARG A 171 -20.41 13.19 21.51
C ARG A 171 -21.45 12.44 22.34
N GLN A 172 -21.47 11.11 22.26
CA GLN A 172 -22.43 10.26 22.98
C GLN A 172 -23.91 10.58 22.61
N ILE A 173 -24.16 10.91 21.35
CA ILE A 173 -25.50 11.14 20.81
C ILE A 173 -25.94 9.88 20.09
N GLU A 174 -26.81 9.08 20.72
CA GLU A 174 -27.31 7.82 20.16
C GLU A 174 -28.47 8.03 19.17
N HIS A 175 -29.30 9.04 19.43
CA HIS A 175 -30.47 9.39 18.63
C HIS A 175 -30.52 10.89 18.39
N ALA A 176 -30.75 11.28 17.14
CA ALA A 176 -30.97 12.66 16.74
C ALA A 176 -32.13 12.71 15.73
N VAL A 177 -32.82 13.84 15.67
CA VAL A 177 -33.86 14.12 14.68
C VAL A 177 -33.51 15.46 14.06
N SER A 178 -33.36 15.49 12.73
CA SER A 178 -33.19 16.74 11.97
C SER A 178 -34.53 17.15 11.37
N PRO A 179 -35.17 18.20 11.89
CA PRO A 179 -36.36 18.78 11.27
C PRO A 179 -36.14 19.15 9.80
N LEU A 180 -34.96 19.67 9.43
CA LEU A 180 -34.66 20.01 8.04
C LEU A 180 -34.73 18.77 7.12
N GLN A 181 -34.11 17.66 7.51
CA GLN A 181 -34.15 16.44 6.70
C GLN A 181 -35.56 15.87 6.58
N GLN A 182 -36.34 15.91 7.67
CA GLN A 182 -37.73 15.44 7.66
C GLN A 182 -38.60 16.25 6.70
N GLU A 183 -38.50 17.58 6.76
CA GLU A 183 -39.28 18.47 5.90
C GLU A 183 -38.85 18.37 4.43
N LEU A 184 -37.56 18.24 4.13
CA LEU A 184 -37.09 17.97 2.77
C LEU A 184 -37.67 16.67 2.24
N THR A 185 -37.56 15.59 3.00
CA THR A 185 -38.11 14.28 2.62
C THR A 185 -39.62 14.34 2.41
N GLN A 186 -40.36 15.02 3.30
CA GLN A 186 -41.80 15.20 3.19
C GLN A 186 -42.17 16.00 1.93
N ALA A 187 -41.49 17.11 1.67
CA ALA A 187 -41.77 17.98 0.52
C ALA A 187 -41.41 17.31 -0.82
N TYR A 188 -40.39 16.45 -0.84
CA TYR A 188 -39.92 15.75 -2.03
C TYR A 188 -40.66 14.44 -2.31
N THR A 189 -41.24 13.79 -1.29
CA THR A 189 -42.02 12.53 -1.44
C THR A 189 -43.11 12.57 -2.53
N PRO A 190 -43.93 13.62 -2.70
CA PRO A 190 -44.96 13.65 -3.74
C PRO A 190 -44.42 13.95 -5.15
N LEU A 191 -43.12 14.22 -5.32
CA LEU A 191 -42.55 14.62 -6.60
C LEU A 191 -42.26 13.41 -7.50
N ILE A 192 -42.31 13.66 -8.81
CA ILE A 192 -41.90 12.67 -9.83
C ILE A 192 -40.51 13.06 -10.33
N PHE A 193 -39.54 12.17 -10.11
CA PHE A 193 -38.17 12.36 -10.56
C PHE A 193 -37.93 11.58 -11.85
N GLU A 194 -37.76 12.31 -12.95
CA GLU A 194 -37.29 11.77 -14.21
C GLU A 194 -35.84 12.19 -14.42
N ALA A 195 -34.99 11.26 -14.88
CA ALA A 195 -33.63 11.58 -15.25
C ALA A 195 -33.64 12.54 -16.44
N LYS A 196 -33.11 13.75 -16.21
CA LYS A 196 -32.95 14.82 -17.20
C LYS A 196 -31.46 15.09 -17.45
N ASP A 197 -30.64 14.08 -17.21
CA ASP A 197 -29.20 14.17 -17.40
C ASP A 197 -28.84 14.47 -18.87
N LEU A 198 -27.62 14.97 -19.09
CA LEU A 198 -27.17 15.36 -20.42
C LEU A 198 -27.24 14.22 -21.46
N LYS A 199 -27.03 12.97 -21.04
CA LYS A 199 -27.12 11.80 -21.93
C LYS A 199 -28.57 11.57 -22.34
N SER A 200 -29.49 11.59 -21.38
CA SER A 200 -30.93 11.50 -21.62
C SER A 200 -31.42 12.62 -22.55
N GLN A 201 -30.94 13.85 -22.37
CA GLN A 201 -31.25 14.98 -23.27
C GLN A 201 -30.72 14.76 -24.70
N VAL A 202 -29.47 14.32 -24.85
CA VAL A 202 -28.88 14.02 -26.17
C VAL A 202 -29.67 12.91 -26.87
N ILE A 203 -30.02 11.84 -26.15
CA ILE A 203 -30.82 10.72 -26.67
C ILE A 203 -32.19 11.22 -27.13
N GLN A 204 -32.92 11.94 -26.27
CA GLN A 204 -34.27 12.43 -26.58
C GLN A 204 -34.27 13.39 -27.77
N GLN A 205 -33.32 14.33 -27.84
CA GLN A 205 -33.24 15.27 -28.97
C GLN A 205 -32.83 14.56 -30.26
N THR A 206 -31.95 13.55 -30.19
CA THR A 206 -31.59 12.74 -31.34
C THR A 206 -32.79 11.95 -31.85
N LEU A 207 -33.56 11.33 -30.95
CA LEU A 207 -34.80 10.62 -31.30
C LEU A 207 -35.84 11.55 -31.92
N ALA A 208 -36.04 12.74 -31.36
CA ALA A 208 -36.98 13.74 -31.88
C ALA A 208 -36.66 14.16 -33.32
N ARG A 209 -35.36 14.25 -33.67
CA ARG A 209 -34.89 14.56 -35.02
C ARG A 209 -34.98 13.38 -36.00
N LEU A 210 -35.13 12.16 -35.49
CA LEU A 210 -35.25 10.94 -36.29
C LEU A 210 -36.70 10.61 -36.68
N VAL A 211 -37.71 11.22 -36.03
CA VAL A 211 -39.13 10.85 -36.15
C VAL A 211 -39.67 10.93 -37.60
N PRO A 212 -40.43 9.91 -38.07
CA PRO A 212 -40.81 8.70 -37.35
C PRO A 212 -39.69 7.65 -37.35
N PRO A 213 -39.41 6.98 -36.21
CA PRO A 213 -38.44 5.89 -36.17
C PRO A 213 -38.93 4.75 -37.07
N LYS A 214 -38.24 4.57 -38.20
CA LYS A 214 -38.48 3.44 -39.11
C LYS A 214 -37.59 2.28 -38.70
N MET A 215 -38.16 1.08 -38.74
CA MET A 215 -37.43 -0.17 -38.59
C MET A 215 -37.32 -0.84 -39.97
N PRO A 216 -36.12 -1.26 -40.41
CA PRO A 216 -34.82 -1.17 -39.73
C PRO A 216 -34.29 0.28 -39.63
N VAL A 217 -33.50 0.56 -38.59
CA VAL A 217 -32.90 1.87 -38.33
C VAL A 217 -31.87 2.20 -39.43
N ASP A 218 -31.94 3.41 -39.98
CA ASP A 218 -30.85 3.97 -40.79
C ASP A 218 -29.70 4.37 -39.85
N PHE A 219 -28.77 3.44 -39.66
CA PHE A 219 -27.66 3.60 -38.72
C PHE A 219 -26.75 4.78 -39.04
N GLU A 220 -26.50 5.04 -40.33
CA GLU A 220 -25.66 6.16 -40.76
C GLU A 220 -26.33 7.50 -40.48
N ARG A 221 -27.64 7.58 -40.74
CA ARG A 221 -28.42 8.76 -40.40
C ARG A 221 -28.50 8.98 -38.89
N LEU A 222 -28.73 7.92 -38.10
CA LEU A 222 -28.73 7.99 -36.64
C LEU A 222 -27.38 8.51 -36.13
N ARG A 223 -26.27 7.95 -36.61
CA ARG A 223 -24.92 8.33 -36.23
C ARG A 223 -24.63 9.81 -36.53
N GLN A 224 -25.02 10.28 -37.72
CA GLN A 224 -24.84 11.68 -38.10
C GLN A 224 -25.64 12.62 -37.18
N ILE A 225 -26.93 12.31 -36.94
CA ILE A 225 -27.78 13.13 -36.06
C ILE A 225 -27.22 13.13 -34.64
N LEU A 226 -26.81 11.98 -34.12
CA LEU A 226 -26.19 11.86 -32.79
C LEU A 226 -24.94 12.75 -32.67
N GLN A 227 -24.05 12.70 -33.67
CA GLN A 227 -22.85 13.53 -33.70
C GLN A 227 -23.18 15.03 -33.71
N GLU A 228 -24.15 15.45 -34.52
CA GLU A 228 -24.61 16.84 -34.58
C GLU A 228 -25.26 17.28 -33.26
N THR A 229 -26.06 16.42 -32.63
CA THR A 229 -26.73 16.70 -31.36
C THR A 229 -25.72 16.82 -30.21
N VAL A 230 -24.73 15.92 -30.12
CA VAL A 230 -23.64 16.01 -29.14
C VAL A 230 -22.86 17.31 -29.30
N LYS A 231 -22.48 17.67 -30.54
CA LYS A 231 -21.78 18.93 -30.80
C LYS A 231 -22.62 20.14 -30.42
N ALA A 232 -23.92 20.14 -30.73
CA ALA A 232 -24.80 21.28 -30.46
C ALA A 232 -25.07 21.46 -28.96
N LEU A 233 -25.29 20.37 -28.20
CA LEU A 233 -25.67 20.44 -26.79
C LEU A 233 -24.48 20.51 -25.84
N LEU A 234 -23.41 19.78 -26.15
CA LEU A 234 -22.28 19.61 -25.24
C LEU A 234 -21.06 20.44 -25.68
N ASN A 235 -21.08 20.98 -26.90
CA ASN A 235 -19.92 21.64 -27.52
C ASN A 235 -18.66 20.74 -27.55
N VAL A 236 -18.87 19.43 -27.70
CA VAL A 236 -17.81 18.41 -27.82
C VAL A 236 -17.86 17.79 -29.22
N GLU A 237 -16.71 17.66 -29.87
CA GLU A 237 -16.60 16.94 -31.14
C GLU A 237 -16.22 15.48 -30.90
N ILE A 238 -17.08 14.56 -31.36
CA ILE A 238 -16.87 13.11 -31.22
C ILE A 238 -16.95 12.47 -32.60
N ASP A 239 -15.96 11.64 -32.92
CA ASP A 239 -15.94 10.81 -34.13
C ASP A 239 -16.59 9.46 -33.84
N PHE A 240 -17.91 9.37 -34.04
CA PHE A 240 -18.66 8.12 -33.86
C PHE A 240 -18.37 7.06 -34.94
N THR A 241 -17.40 7.29 -35.82
CA THR A 241 -16.91 6.28 -36.79
C THR A 241 -15.74 5.47 -36.26
N LYS A 242 -15.18 5.83 -35.10
CA LYS A 242 -14.03 5.17 -34.49
C LYS A 242 -14.23 4.89 -33.01
N THR A 243 -13.60 3.82 -32.52
CA THR A 243 -13.49 3.61 -31.08
C THR A 243 -12.60 4.67 -30.44
N GLN A 244 -12.62 4.77 -29.10
CA GLN A 244 -11.67 5.62 -28.36
C GLN A 244 -10.20 5.32 -28.69
N GLN A 245 -9.88 4.09 -29.12
CA GLN A 245 -8.53 3.67 -29.55
C GLN A 245 -8.27 3.90 -31.05
N GLY A 246 -9.18 4.56 -31.77
CA GLY A 246 -9.04 4.96 -33.17
C GLY A 246 -9.40 3.88 -34.19
N SER A 247 -9.97 2.75 -33.78
CA SER A 247 -10.36 1.66 -34.69
C SER A 247 -11.69 1.95 -35.35
N SER A 248 -11.82 1.81 -36.67
CA SER A 248 -13.08 2.07 -37.37
C SER A 248 -14.20 1.12 -36.96
N ILE A 249 -15.40 1.66 -36.72
CA ILE A 249 -16.60 0.89 -36.40
C ILE A 249 -17.77 1.25 -37.33
N ASN A 250 -18.62 0.27 -37.58
CA ASN A 250 -19.83 0.38 -38.39
C ASN A 250 -20.95 -0.48 -37.78
N GLN A 251 -22.15 -0.45 -38.38
CA GLN A 251 -23.31 -1.19 -37.88
C GLN A 251 -23.01 -2.69 -37.71
N GLN A 252 -22.38 -3.34 -38.70
CA GLN A 252 -22.07 -4.78 -38.64
C GLN A 252 -21.14 -5.14 -37.48
N TYR A 253 -20.17 -4.26 -37.18
CA TYR A 253 -19.28 -4.43 -36.03
C TYR A 253 -20.06 -4.39 -34.72
N ILE A 254 -20.91 -3.37 -34.53
CA ILE A 254 -21.72 -3.21 -33.32
C ILE A 254 -22.73 -4.36 -33.19
N ASP A 255 -23.40 -4.74 -34.28
CA ASP A 255 -24.37 -5.83 -34.28
C ASP A 255 -23.75 -7.14 -33.82
N LYS A 256 -22.57 -7.46 -34.37
CA LYS A 256 -21.82 -8.66 -33.99
C LYS A 256 -21.35 -8.61 -32.53
N ALA A 257 -20.85 -7.45 -32.08
CA ALA A 257 -20.28 -7.31 -30.75
C ALA A 257 -21.34 -7.29 -29.64
N MET A 258 -22.50 -6.66 -29.89
CA MET A 258 -23.60 -6.52 -28.95
C MET A 258 -24.68 -7.61 -29.08
N GLY A 259 -24.61 -8.44 -30.13
CA GLY A 259 -25.64 -9.42 -30.44
C GLY A 259 -26.95 -8.78 -30.94
N PHE A 260 -26.87 -7.58 -31.52
CA PHE A 260 -28.05 -6.87 -32.03
C PHE A 260 -28.57 -7.49 -33.33
N ASN A 261 -29.87 -7.32 -33.55
CA ASN A 261 -30.52 -7.71 -34.78
C ASN A 261 -30.93 -6.44 -35.54
N PRO A 262 -30.31 -6.14 -36.69
CA PRO A 262 -30.53 -4.88 -37.41
C PRO A 262 -31.99 -4.68 -37.87
N GLN A 263 -32.82 -5.73 -37.88
CA GLN A 263 -34.25 -5.64 -38.20
C GLN A 263 -35.12 -5.20 -37.01
N THR A 264 -34.65 -5.38 -35.78
CA THR A 264 -35.46 -5.18 -34.57
C THR A 264 -34.82 -4.27 -33.51
N THR A 265 -33.51 -4.04 -33.57
CA THR A 265 -32.77 -3.20 -32.62
C THR A 265 -33.15 -1.73 -32.77
N ASN A 266 -33.54 -1.12 -31.65
CA ASN A 266 -34.08 0.23 -31.66
C ASN A 266 -32.95 1.29 -31.69
N PRO A 267 -33.25 2.54 -32.10
CA PRO A 267 -32.24 3.58 -32.16
C PRO A 267 -31.55 3.90 -30.82
N ASN A 268 -32.23 3.70 -29.68
CA ASN A 268 -31.64 3.95 -28.36
C ASN A 268 -30.52 2.96 -28.05
N GLU A 269 -30.73 1.67 -28.32
CA GLU A 269 -29.71 0.62 -28.16
C GLU A 269 -28.45 0.91 -29.00
N TYR A 270 -28.62 1.40 -30.23
CA TYR A 270 -27.50 1.81 -31.07
C TYR A 270 -26.76 3.04 -30.53
N MET A 271 -27.47 4.05 -29.99
CA MET A 271 -26.83 5.21 -29.38
C MET A 271 -26.04 4.84 -28.12
N GLU A 272 -26.59 3.98 -27.28
CA GLU A 272 -25.90 3.43 -26.09
C GLU A 272 -24.60 2.71 -26.47
N ALA A 273 -24.66 1.85 -27.50
CA ALA A 273 -23.46 1.19 -28.00
C ALA A 273 -22.44 2.18 -28.58
N LEU A 274 -22.90 3.19 -29.33
CA LEU A 274 -22.03 4.23 -29.89
C LEU A 274 -21.34 5.04 -28.79
N PHE A 275 -22.03 5.41 -27.72
CA PHE A 275 -21.39 6.02 -26.55
C PHE A 275 -20.35 5.08 -25.94
N GLY A 276 -20.69 3.82 -25.70
CA GLY A 276 -19.76 2.84 -25.13
C GLY A 276 -18.47 2.65 -25.93
N TYR A 277 -18.55 2.53 -27.27
CA TYR A 277 -17.38 2.31 -28.11
C TYR A 277 -16.58 3.58 -28.42
N CYS A 278 -17.26 4.71 -28.64
CA CYS A 278 -16.63 5.94 -29.14
C CYS A 278 -16.32 6.97 -28.05
N ALA A 279 -17.07 6.95 -26.95
CA ALA A 279 -17.15 8.06 -26.02
C ALA A 279 -17.55 7.59 -24.59
N GLY A 280 -16.96 6.49 -24.14
CA GLY A 280 -17.37 5.81 -22.91
C GLY A 280 -17.24 6.65 -21.63
N ASP A 281 -16.40 7.67 -21.64
CA ASP A 281 -16.11 8.60 -20.54
C ASP A 281 -16.74 10.00 -20.72
N LEU A 282 -17.49 10.23 -21.80
CA LEU A 282 -18.02 11.55 -22.12
C LEU A 282 -18.89 12.11 -21.00
N PHE A 283 -19.87 11.34 -20.54
CA PHE A 283 -20.83 11.82 -19.55
C PHE A 283 -20.31 11.75 -18.11
N ASP A 284 -19.20 11.06 -17.88
CA ASP A 284 -18.49 11.03 -16.61
C ASP A 284 -17.63 12.28 -16.40
N THR A 285 -17.13 12.87 -17.48
CA THR A 285 -16.30 14.08 -17.45
C THR A 285 -17.11 15.38 -17.50
N LEU A 286 -18.37 15.32 -17.96
CA LEU A 286 -19.26 16.47 -17.99
C LEU A 286 -19.82 16.80 -16.60
N ILE A 287 -19.63 18.04 -16.20
CA ILE A 287 -20.12 18.60 -14.94
C ILE A 287 -21.56 19.08 -15.17
N GLU A 288 -22.54 18.42 -14.56
CA GLU A 288 -23.95 18.82 -14.60
C GLU A 288 -24.61 18.73 -13.23
N SER A 289 -25.68 19.51 -13.03
CA SER A 289 -26.43 19.51 -11.76
C SER A 289 -26.77 18.07 -11.31
N PRO A 290 -26.45 17.69 -10.06
CA PRO A 290 -26.81 16.37 -9.56
C PRO A 290 -28.33 16.17 -9.57
N PHE A 291 -29.12 17.23 -9.38
CA PHE A 291 -30.59 17.16 -9.40
C PHE A 291 -31.16 16.69 -10.75
N ASN A 292 -30.40 16.77 -11.84
CA ASN A 292 -30.81 16.23 -13.13
C ASN A 292 -30.70 14.70 -13.22
N ARG A 293 -29.86 14.08 -12.38
CA ARG A 293 -29.57 12.63 -12.39
C ARG A 293 -30.29 11.87 -11.28
N LEU A 294 -30.54 12.54 -10.16
CA LEU A 294 -31.07 11.90 -8.95
C LEU A 294 -32.56 11.56 -9.11
N THR A 295 -32.91 10.29 -8.84
CA THR A 295 -34.27 9.76 -8.98
C THR A 295 -34.91 9.37 -7.65
N GLN A 296 -34.19 9.49 -6.54
CA GLN A 296 -34.64 9.09 -5.21
C GLN A 296 -34.77 10.31 -4.29
N VAL A 297 -35.84 10.33 -3.49
CA VAL A 297 -36.15 11.38 -2.50
C VAL A 297 -34.97 11.61 -1.56
N GLU A 298 -34.39 10.52 -1.06
CA GLU A 298 -33.28 10.57 -0.11
C GLU A 298 -32.05 11.26 -0.71
N HIS A 299 -31.67 10.90 -1.94
CA HIS A 299 -30.53 11.53 -2.60
C HIS A 299 -30.78 13.01 -2.89
N TRP A 300 -32.02 13.40 -3.20
CA TRP A 300 -32.40 14.81 -3.34
C TRP A 300 -32.25 15.58 -2.01
N SER A 301 -32.66 14.98 -0.89
CA SER A 301 -32.45 15.54 0.44
C SER A 301 -30.96 15.74 0.74
N ILE A 302 -30.14 14.71 0.52
CA ILE A 302 -28.68 14.76 0.72
C ILE A 302 -28.04 15.83 -0.17
N ALA A 303 -28.37 15.88 -1.47
CA ALA A 303 -27.84 16.88 -2.39
C ALA A 303 -28.24 18.31 -1.98
N THR A 304 -29.45 18.50 -1.46
CA THR A 304 -29.91 19.80 -0.93
C THR A 304 -29.10 20.21 0.30
N GLN A 305 -28.89 19.29 1.25
CA GLN A 305 -28.08 19.54 2.44
C GLN A 305 -26.62 19.83 2.07
N PHE A 306 -26.06 19.10 1.10
CA PHE A 306 -24.71 19.34 0.61
C PHE A 306 -24.58 20.71 -0.07
N LEU A 307 -25.56 21.14 -0.87
CA LEU A 307 -25.60 22.49 -1.45
C LEU A 307 -25.60 23.56 -0.36
N LEU A 308 -26.43 23.40 0.68
CA LEU A 308 -26.43 24.29 1.84
C LEU A 308 -25.06 24.31 2.54
N GLY A 309 -24.42 23.15 2.69
CA GLY A 309 -23.09 23.02 3.28
C GLY A 309 -22.01 23.74 2.49
N ILE A 310 -21.98 23.56 1.17
CA ILE A 310 -21.07 24.29 0.26
C ILE A 310 -21.33 25.80 0.33
N THR A 311 -22.59 26.21 0.36
CA THR A 311 -22.97 27.64 0.45
C THR A 311 -22.53 28.24 1.79
N ASN A 312 -22.70 27.53 2.90
CA ASN A 312 -22.26 27.97 4.22
C ASN A 312 -20.75 28.15 4.27
N ILE A 313 -20.00 27.19 3.74
CA ILE A 313 -18.53 27.27 3.68
C ILE A 313 -18.10 28.45 2.81
N TYR A 314 -18.74 28.65 1.65
CA TYR A 314 -18.49 29.80 0.79
C TYR A 314 -18.75 31.12 1.51
N CYS A 315 -19.89 31.26 2.20
CA CYS A 315 -20.22 32.48 2.92
C CYS A 315 -19.21 32.78 4.05
N VAL A 316 -18.73 31.75 4.77
CA VAL A 316 -17.66 31.90 5.76
C VAL A 316 -16.36 32.34 5.10
N SER A 317 -15.94 31.69 4.01
CA SER A 317 -14.66 31.99 3.36
C SER A 317 -14.62 33.38 2.74
N GLN A 318 -15.77 33.87 2.24
CA GLN A 318 -15.93 35.22 1.70
C GLN A 318 -16.25 36.28 2.77
N GLY A 319 -16.30 35.92 4.05
CA GLY A 319 -16.59 36.84 5.14
C GLY A 319 -18.00 37.45 5.09
N LYS A 320 -18.96 36.76 4.45
CA LYS A 320 -20.36 37.19 4.37
C LYS A 320 -21.14 36.84 5.64
N ILE A 321 -20.65 35.89 6.43
CA ILE A 321 -21.18 35.49 7.74
C ILE A 321 -20.06 35.30 8.76
N SER A 322 -20.42 35.19 10.03
CA SER A 322 -19.47 34.82 11.09
C SER A 322 -18.95 33.38 10.87
N PRO A 323 -17.68 33.07 11.21
CA PRO A 323 -17.16 31.70 11.18
C PRO A 323 -17.92 30.69 12.06
N ASP A 324 -18.74 31.16 13.00
CA ASP A 324 -19.58 30.35 13.87
C ASP A 324 -21.03 30.16 13.35
N THR A 325 -21.42 30.87 12.29
CA THR A 325 -22.75 30.76 11.68
C THR A 325 -22.90 29.41 10.96
N ASN A 326 -23.92 28.64 11.35
CA ASN A 326 -24.20 27.30 10.82
C ASN A 326 -25.66 27.21 10.37
N PHE A 327 -25.89 27.28 9.06
CA PHE A 327 -27.18 27.25 8.40
C PHE A 327 -27.97 25.98 8.72
N GLY A 328 -27.30 24.83 8.82
CA GLY A 328 -27.96 23.56 9.18
C GLY A 328 -28.62 23.62 10.55
N ARG A 329 -27.90 24.15 11.56
CA ARG A 329 -28.43 24.35 12.91
C ARG A 329 -29.53 25.40 12.96
N ILE A 330 -29.39 26.49 12.20
CA ILE A 330 -30.43 27.51 12.10
C ILE A 330 -31.71 26.88 11.53
N LEU A 331 -31.62 26.13 10.43
CA LEU A 331 -32.77 25.50 9.80
C LEU A 331 -33.41 24.41 10.69
N ASP A 332 -32.61 23.59 11.37
CA ASP A 332 -33.15 22.59 12.32
C ASP A 332 -33.85 23.25 13.52
N ALA A 333 -33.40 24.42 13.97
CA ALA A 333 -33.98 25.12 15.12
C ALA A 333 -35.26 25.92 14.80
N HIS A 334 -35.58 26.16 13.53
CA HIS A 334 -36.68 27.05 13.12
C HIS A 334 -37.68 26.32 12.18
N PRO A 335 -38.74 25.70 12.73
CA PRO A 335 -39.72 24.91 11.96
C PRO A 335 -40.38 25.67 10.80
N ASN A 336 -40.78 26.93 11.01
CA ASN A 336 -41.40 27.70 9.93
C ASN A 336 -40.42 27.95 8.77
N LEU A 337 -39.13 28.09 9.07
CA LEU A 337 -38.11 28.39 8.09
C LEU A 337 -37.78 27.14 7.26
N ASN A 338 -37.61 25.98 7.89
CA ASN A 338 -37.30 24.74 7.17
C ASN A 338 -38.48 24.21 6.33
N ILE A 339 -39.73 24.34 6.80
CA ILE A 339 -40.93 24.01 6.02
C ILE A 339 -40.99 24.89 4.77
N HIS A 340 -40.82 26.21 4.94
CA HIS A 340 -40.87 27.15 3.81
C HIS A 340 -39.75 26.89 2.80
N PHE A 341 -38.54 26.60 3.28
CA PHE A 341 -37.40 26.22 2.45
C PHE A 341 -37.70 24.98 1.61
N ALA A 342 -38.09 23.88 2.25
CA ALA A 342 -38.36 22.61 1.59
C ALA A 342 -39.49 22.74 0.54
N GLN A 343 -40.55 23.48 0.85
CA GLN A 343 -41.64 23.75 -0.08
C GLN A 343 -41.19 24.60 -1.28
N THR A 344 -40.32 25.59 -1.07
CA THR A 344 -39.78 26.42 -2.15
C THR A 344 -39.02 25.57 -3.17
N LEU A 345 -38.15 24.67 -2.69
CA LEU A 345 -37.39 23.78 -3.58
C LEU A 345 -38.26 22.74 -4.27
N ALA A 346 -39.27 22.20 -3.58
CA ALA A 346 -40.25 21.30 -4.20
C ALA A 346 -41.04 21.99 -5.32
N GLN A 347 -41.44 23.25 -5.13
CA GLN A 347 -42.09 24.04 -6.18
C GLN A 347 -41.16 24.29 -7.36
N ALA A 348 -39.88 24.62 -7.11
CA ALA A 348 -38.89 24.79 -8.16
C ALA A 348 -38.69 23.53 -9.01
N GLN A 349 -38.71 22.35 -8.38
CA GLN A 349 -38.67 21.06 -9.09
C GLN A 349 -39.90 20.87 -9.98
N GLN A 350 -41.11 21.14 -9.47
CA GLN A 350 -42.35 21.01 -10.22
C GLN A 350 -42.42 21.97 -11.42
N SER A 351 -41.82 23.16 -11.29
CA SER A 351 -41.73 24.15 -12.36
C SER A 351 -40.52 23.95 -13.30
N ASN A 352 -39.78 22.85 -13.16
CA ASN A 352 -38.55 22.57 -13.92
C ASN A 352 -37.51 23.70 -13.87
N SER A 353 -37.42 24.39 -12.72
CA SER A 353 -36.47 25.47 -12.47
C SER A 353 -35.17 24.95 -11.85
N SER A 354 -34.08 25.75 -11.87
CA SER A 354 -32.83 25.36 -11.21
C SER A 354 -33.01 25.31 -9.70
N ILE A 355 -32.68 24.16 -9.11
CA ILE A 355 -32.77 23.95 -7.67
C ILE A 355 -31.69 24.74 -6.95
N GLU A 356 -30.49 24.83 -7.54
CA GLU A 356 -29.38 25.60 -6.99
C GLU A 356 -29.71 27.09 -6.93
N GLU A 357 -30.22 27.65 -8.03
CA GLU A 357 -30.61 29.05 -8.07
C GLU A 357 -31.77 29.34 -7.12
N ALA A 358 -32.80 28.49 -7.09
CA ALA A 358 -33.93 28.64 -6.17
C ALA A 358 -33.48 28.61 -4.70
N CYS A 359 -32.56 27.71 -4.33
CA CYS A 359 -31.98 27.63 -3.00
C CYS A 359 -31.26 28.92 -2.61
N LEU A 360 -30.36 29.40 -3.48
CA LEU A 360 -29.51 30.56 -3.18
C LEU A 360 -30.29 31.87 -3.19
N LEU A 361 -31.30 32.02 -4.06
CA LEU A 361 -32.22 33.15 -4.04
C LEU A 361 -33.10 33.14 -2.79
N TRP A 362 -33.60 31.97 -2.38
CA TRP A 362 -34.35 31.85 -1.13
C TRP A 362 -33.51 32.30 0.08
N MET A 363 -32.22 31.98 0.09
CA MET A 363 -31.31 32.43 1.16
C MET A 363 -31.14 33.95 1.18
N ASN A 364 -31.14 34.62 0.02
CA ASN A 364 -31.15 36.08 -0.04
C ASN A 364 -32.43 36.69 0.55
N ASP A 365 -33.59 36.07 0.27
CA ASP A 365 -34.88 36.52 0.80
C ASP A 365 -34.97 36.34 2.33
N HIS A 366 -34.19 35.42 2.90
CA HIS A 366 -34.11 35.13 4.34
C HIS A 366 -32.73 35.48 4.93
N ALA A 367 -32.08 36.49 4.34
CA ALA A 367 -30.71 36.87 4.70
C ALA A 367 -30.56 37.20 6.19
N LYS A 368 -31.58 37.81 6.79
CA LYS A 368 -31.55 38.20 8.20
C LYS A 368 -31.61 36.98 9.12
N GLU A 369 -32.46 36.01 8.83
CA GLU A 369 -32.60 34.76 9.58
C GLU A 369 -31.34 33.90 9.49
N LEU A 370 -30.60 34.01 8.39
CA LEU A 370 -29.34 33.31 8.14
C LEU A 370 -28.10 34.11 8.53
N ASP A 371 -28.24 35.26 9.20
CA ASP A 371 -27.15 36.15 9.58
C ASP A 371 -26.23 36.59 8.42
N LEU A 372 -26.75 36.59 7.18
CA LEU A 372 -26.03 37.11 6.02
C LEU A 372 -25.84 38.63 6.18
N THR A 373 -24.58 39.07 6.21
CA THR A 373 -24.25 40.50 6.26
C THR A 373 -24.48 41.21 4.93
N HIS A 374 -24.40 40.46 3.83
CA HIS A 374 -24.60 40.94 2.46
C HIS A 374 -25.31 39.84 1.65
N PRO A 375 -26.21 40.19 0.73
CA PRO A 375 -26.82 39.21 -0.16
C PRO A 375 -25.78 38.57 -1.09
N LEU A 376 -26.07 37.35 -1.52
CA LEU A 376 -25.37 36.63 -2.57
C LEU A 376 -25.65 37.31 -3.91
N THR A 377 -24.59 37.80 -4.55
CA THR A 377 -24.61 38.35 -5.90
C THR A 377 -24.76 37.23 -6.93
N GLN A 378 -25.02 37.58 -8.19
CA GLN A 378 -25.07 36.60 -9.28
C GLN A 378 -23.73 35.86 -9.48
N GLU A 379 -22.60 36.51 -9.19
CA GLU A 379 -21.29 35.87 -9.22
C GLU A 379 -21.11 34.87 -8.07
N ASP A 380 -21.58 35.23 -6.86
CA ASP A 380 -21.58 34.32 -5.70
C ASP A 380 -22.43 33.07 -5.99
N ILE A 381 -23.62 33.28 -6.57
CA ILE A 381 -24.54 32.19 -6.96
C ILE A 381 -23.85 31.26 -7.95
N LYS A 382 -23.30 31.82 -9.04
CA LYS A 382 -22.58 31.05 -10.06
C LYS A 382 -21.40 30.26 -9.46
N SER A 383 -20.55 30.92 -8.67
CA SER A 383 -19.36 30.29 -8.09
C SER A 383 -19.72 29.16 -7.12
N THR A 384 -20.75 29.37 -6.30
CA THR A 384 -21.26 28.37 -5.35
C THR A 384 -21.85 27.18 -6.10
N THR A 385 -22.68 27.41 -7.13
CA THR A 385 -23.23 26.35 -7.97
C THR A 385 -22.13 25.55 -8.67
N GLU A 386 -21.16 26.20 -9.31
CA GLU A 386 -20.05 25.49 -9.95
C GLU A 386 -19.24 24.64 -8.96
N THR A 387 -19.02 25.17 -7.76
CA THR A 387 -18.32 24.44 -6.70
C THR A 387 -19.14 23.24 -6.22
N PHE A 388 -20.43 23.44 -5.95
CA PHE A 388 -21.35 22.38 -5.55
C PHE A 388 -21.36 21.23 -6.57
N VAL A 389 -21.55 21.53 -7.85
CA VAL A 389 -21.65 20.51 -8.88
C VAL A 389 -20.32 19.74 -9.03
N LYS A 390 -19.18 20.45 -9.03
CA LYS A 390 -17.85 19.82 -9.08
C LYS A 390 -17.61 18.90 -7.89
N ARG A 391 -17.88 19.37 -6.66
CA ARG A 391 -17.61 18.60 -5.44
C ARG A 391 -18.57 17.42 -5.30
N TYR A 392 -19.84 17.59 -5.64
CA TYR A 392 -20.81 16.48 -5.59
C TYR A 392 -20.44 15.37 -6.59
N ALA A 393 -19.96 15.73 -7.79
CA ALA A 393 -19.50 14.76 -8.78
C ALA A 393 -18.32 13.91 -8.27
N GLU A 394 -17.44 14.47 -7.43
CA GLU A 394 -16.30 13.76 -6.82
C GLU A 394 -16.73 12.76 -5.73
N ILE A 395 -17.89 12.97 -5.09
CA ILE A 395 -18.38 12.14 -3.96
C ILE A 395 -19.62 11.32 -4.29
N LYS A 396 -20.16 11.39 -5.51
CA LYS A 396 -21.43 10.74 -5.90
C LYS A 396 -21.48 9.24 -5.62
N ASP A 397 -20.32 8.58 -5.61
CA ASP A 397 -20.16 7.13 -5.40
C ASP A 397 -19.70 6.79 -3.97
N SER A 398 -19.77 7.75 -3.03
CA SER A 398 -19.37 7.53 -1.64
C SER A 398 -20.31 6.53 -0.95
N PRO A 399 -19.78 5.59 -0.15
CA PRO A 399 -20.61 4.63 0.58
C PRO A 399 -21.45 5.28 1.69
N HIS A 400 -21.00 6.44 2.18
CA HIS A 400 -21.60 7.20 3.26
C HIS A 400 -21.62 8.68 2.88
N PHE A 401 -22.68 9.40 3.26
CA PHE A 401 -22.86 10.84 2.98
C PHE A 401 -22.98 11.68 4.26
N ASP A 402 -22.67 11.09 5.42
CA ASP A 402 -22.81 11.68 6.74
C ASP A 402 -21.89 12.90 6.93
N GLU A 403 -20.71 12.90 6.33
CA GLU A 403 -19.74 13.97 6.50
C GLU A 403 -18.75 14.11 5.35
N PHE A 404 -18.24 15.33 5.18
CA PHE A 404 -17.18 15.65 4.22
C PHE A 404 -16.24 16.72 4.75
N PHE A 405 -14.94 16.56 4.46
CA PHE A 405 -13.94 17.61 4.57
C PHE A 405 -13.82 18.36 3.25
N ILE A 406 -13.74 19.69 3.29
CA ILE A 406 -13.59 20.56 2.12
C ILE A 406 -12.36 21.43 2.29
N LEU A 407 -11.45 21.37 1.33
CA LEU A 407 -10.29 22.25 1.28
C LEU A 407 -10.58 23.45 0.39
N ASP A 408 -10.47 24.65 0.95
CA ASP A 408 -10.52 25.89 0.18
C ASP A 408 -9.14 26.18 -0.41
N THR A 409 -9.02 25.94 -1.71
CA THR A 409 -7.78 26.15 -2.47
C THR A 409 -7.57 27.60 -2.90
N GLN A 410 -8.57 28.47 -2.73
CA GLN A 410 -8.44 29.91 -3.00
C GLN A 410 -7.81 30.64 -1.81
N LYS A 411 -7.89 30.06 -0.61
CA LYS A 411 -7.29 30.58 0.61
C LYS A 411 -5.99 29.85 0.95
N LYS A 412 -4.90 30.59 1.15
CA LYS A 412 -3.69 30.03 1.78
C LYS A 412 -3.98 29.67 3.24
N GLY A 413 -3.52 28.51 3.67
CA GLY A 413 -3.68 28.07 5.05
C GLY A 413 -2.78 26.89 5.39
N ASP A 414 -3.09 26.27 6.52
CA ASP A 414 -2.29 25.17 7.09
C ASP A 414 -2.44 23.83 6.38
N PHE A 415 -3.40 23.72 5.47
CA PHE A 415 -3.71 22.51 4.74
C PHE A 415 -3.43 22.69 3.24
N VAL A 416 -2.84 21.65 2.66
CA VAL A 416 -2.35 21.61 1.28
C VAL A 416 -2.73 20.29 0.62
N ILE A 417 -2.68 20.25 -0.71
CA ILE A 417 -2.84 19.05 -1.52
C ILE A 417 -1.45 18.49 -1.81
N HIS A 418 -1.21 17.23 -1.44
CA HIS A 418 0.01 16.53 -1.84
C HIS A 418 -0.29 15.05 -2.07
N GLN A 419 0.18 14.51 -3.20
CA GLN A 419 0.05 13.08 -3.54
C GLN A 419 -1.39 12.54 -3.46
N GLY A 420 -2.37 13.34 -3.90
CA GLY A 420 -3.79 12.95 -3.92
C GLY A 420 -4.44 12.89 -2.53
N SER A 421 -3.85 13.57 -1.53
CA SER A 421 -4.39 13.70 -0.18
C SER A 421 -4.42 15.17 0.25
N ILE A 422 -5.37 15.49 1.12
CA ILE A 422 -5.35 16.72 1.92
C ILE A 422 -4.39 16.47 3.07
N CYS A 423 -3.38 17.32 3.19
CA CYS A 423 -2.25 17.16 4.11
C CYS A 423 -2.04 18.42 4.94
N THR A 424 -1.28 18.30 6.03
CA THR A 424 -0.68 19.44 6.72
C THR A 424 0.82 19.24 6.90
N SER A 425 1.55 20.29 7.25
CA SER A 425 2.98 20.21 7.53
C SER A 425 3.23 19.48 8.85
N PHE A 426 4.04 18.42 8.79
CA PHE A 426 4.48 17.72 9.99
C PHE A 426 5.28 18.65 10.92
N ALA A 427 6.12 19.53 10.36
CA ALA A 427 6.87 20.53 11.15
C ALA A 427 5.95 21.50 11.90
N LYS A 428 4.77 21.80 11.35
CA LYS A 428 3.75 22.60 12.04
C LYS A 428 3.04 21.77 13.12
N PHE A 429 2.63 20.55 12.80
CA PHE A 429 2.01 19.63 13.76
C PHE A 429 2.86 19.41 15.02
N VAL A 430 4.16 19.10 14.86
CA VAL A 430 5.07 18.82 15.98
C VAL A 430 5.42 20.05 16.83
N SER A 431 4.98 21.24 16.41
CA SER A 431 5.12 22.45 17.20
C SER A 431 4.01 22.69 18.22
N SER A 432 2.96 21.87 18.20
CA SER A 432 1.94 21.92 19.25
C SER A 432 2.57 21.65 20.62
N PRO A 433 2.26 22.47 21.64
CA PRO A 433 2.75 22.25 22.99
C PRO A 433 2.25 20.92 23.58
N LEU A 434 1.15 20.36 23.07
CA LEU A 434 0.60 19.08 23.53
C LEU A 434 1.48 17.87 23.24
N LEU A 435 2.46 18.00 22.33
CA LEU A 435 3.36 16.90 21.96
C LEU A 435 4.68 16.90 22.75
N ASP A 436 4.89 17.91 23.60
CA ASP A 436 6.06 18.06 24.46
C ASP A 436 7.41 17.77 23.75
N VAL A 437 7.53 18.18 22.48
CA VAL A 437 8.74 17.95 21.68
C VAL A 437 9.84 18.89 22.17
N PRO A 438 11.00 18.38 22.63
CA PRO A 438 12.09 19.22 23.11
C PRO A 438 12.55 20.23 22.04
N GLN A 439 12.89 21.44 22.47
CA GLN A 439 13.32 22.52 21.56
C GLN A 439 14.50 22.10 20.68
N GLU A 440 15.44 21.30 21.20
CA GLU A 440 16.59 20.76 20.46
C GLU A 440 16.20 19.85 19.28
N LEU A 441 15.05 19.17 19.37
CA LEU A 441 14.51 18.34 18.29
C LEU A 441 13.68 19.16 17.30
N ASN A 442 13.05 20.24 17.76
CA ASN A 442 12.15 21.07 16.96
C ASN A 442 12.91 22.16 16.16
N GLN A 443 13.99 22.72 16.72
CA GLN A 443 14.77 23.79 16.12
C GLN A 443 15.25 23.48 14.68
N PRO A 444 15.72 22.25 14.35
CA PRO A 444 16.11 21.93 12.97
C PRO A 444 14.96 21.92 11.96
N LEU A 445 13.69 21.89 12.41
CA LEU A 445 12.50 21.90 11.56
C LEU A 445 11.91 23.32 11.39
N GLU A 446 12.49 24.33 12.05
CA GLU A 446 12.00 25.72 12.03
C GLU A 446 11.97 26.32 10.62
N GLU A 447 13.00 26.04 9.83
CA GLU A 447 13.09 26.51 8.44
C GLU A 447 11.96 25.91 7.60
N ALA A 448 11.73 24.60 7.68
CA ALA A 448 10.61 23.95 6.99
C ALA A 448 9.24 24.47 7.47
N ARG A 449 9.11 24.78 8.77
CA ARG A 449 7.88 25.33 9.37
C ARG A 449 7.59 26.75 8.89
N SER A 450 8.59 27.63 8.89
CA SER A 450 8.42 29.02 8.42
C SER A 450 8.25 29.11 6.91
N HIS A 451 8.90 28.22 6.16
CA HIS A 451 8.81 28.18 4.70
C HIS A 451 7.46 27.67 4.18
N VAL A 452 6.72 26.85 4.95
CA VAL A 452 5.45 26.26 4.45
C VAL A 452 4.44 27.30 3.96
N GLY A 453 4.39 28.50 4.55
CA GLY A 453 3.46 29.56 4.15
C GLY A 453 3.79 30.19 2.79
N SER A 454 5.03 30.04 2.31
CA SER A 454 5.44 30.52 0.98
C SER A 454 4.92 29.60 -0.12
N LEU A 455 4.76 28.30 0.17
CA LEU A 455 4.37 27.27 -0.79
C LEU A 455 2.96 27.49 -1.36
N SER A 456 2.70 26.84 -2.50
CA SER A 456 1.37 26.74 -3.09
C SER A 456 0.48 25.79 -2.28
N VAL A 457 -0.84 25.94 -2.41
CA VAL A 457 -1.79 24.98 -1.81
C VAL A 457 -1.65 23.61 -2.49
N GLU A 458 -1.38 23.55 -3.79
CA GLU A 458 -1.08 22.31 -4.48
C GLU A 458 0.43 22.08 -4.54
N ILE A 459 0.91 21.05 -3.84
CA ILE A 459 2.32 20.69 -3.76
C ILE A 459 2.64 19.63 -4.83
N PRO A 460 3.66 19.84 -5.68
CA PRO A 460 4.07 18.86 -6.68
C PRO A 460 4.34 17.47 -6.08
N HIS A 461 3.90 16.42 -6.78
CA HIS A 461 4.15 15.04 -6.37
C HIS A 461 5.57 14.54 -6.67
N LYS A 462 6.33 15.28 -7.51
CA LYS A 462 7.73 15.00 -7.86
C LYS A 462 8.65 16.11 -7.36
N ASN A 463 9.88 15.75 -7.03
CA ASN A 463 10.91 16.66 -6.55
C ASN A 463 11.78 17.14 -7.74
N PRO A 464 11.64 18.39 -8.19
CA PRO A 464 12.30 18.87 -9.41
C PRO A 464 13.83 19.00 -9.26
N LEU A 465 14.33 19.17 -8.04
CA LEU A 465 15.77 19.28 -7.74
C LEU A 465 16.49 17.93 -7.65
N VAL A 466 15.76 16.82 -7.56
CA VAL A 466 16.40 15.50 -7.42
C VAL A 466 16.91 15.08 -8.80
N GLN A 467 18.22 14.96 -8.91
CA GLN A 467 18.86 14.48 -10.12
C GLN A 467 18.76 12.95 -10.19
N GLY A 468 18.24 12.42 -11.30
CA GLY A 468 18.04 10.97 -11.48
C GLY A 468 19.31 10.19 -11.86
N GLU A 469 20.30 10.85 -12.46
CA GLU A 469 21.52 10.21 -12.98
C GLU A 469 22.74 11.15 -12.87
N VAL A 470 23.93 10.58 -12.71
CA VAL A 470 25.22 11.31 -12.67
C VAL A 470 26.24 10.64 -13.59
N GLU A 471 27.14 11.43 -14.18
CA GLU A 471 28.30 10.89 -14.90
C GLU A 471 29.44 10.58 -13.92
N ILE A 472 29.86 9.32 -13.88
CA ILE A 472 31.02 8.84 -13.13
C ILE A 472 32.14 8.51 -14.11
N ASN A 473 33.35 8.98 -13.79
CA ASN A 473 34.57 8.61 -14.48
C ASN A 473 35.31 7.52 -13.70
N ALA A 474 35.11 6.24 -14.06
CA ALA A 474 35.77 5.14 -13.36
C ALA A 474 37.29 5.11 -13.61
N MET A 475 37.78 5.78 -14.66
CA MET A 475 39.20 5.81 -15.00
C MET A 475 40.05 6.52 -13.94
N THR A 476 39.46 7.44 -13.17
CA THR A 476 40.16 8.23 -12.15
C THR A 476 39.97 7.70 -10.72
N MET A 477 39.17 6.66 -10.54
CA MET A 477 38.86 6.10 -9.22
C MET A 477 39.96 5.16 -8.72
N ASP A 478 40.24 5.16 -7.41
CA ASP A 478 41.11 4.13 -6.82
C ASP A 478 40.37 2.79 -6.65
N ASN A 479 41.08 1.72 -6.28
CA ASN A 479 40.47 0.39 -6.12
C ASN A 479 39.40 0.33 -5.03
N THR A 480 39.46 1.20 -4.02
CA THR A 480 38.45 1.25 -2.94
C THR A 480 37.15 1.85 -3.47
N ALA A 481 37.25 2.96 -4.18
CA ALA A 481 36.12 3.62 -4.82
C ALA A 481 35.51 2.74 -5.93
N LEU A 482 36.34 2.02 -6.70
CA LEU A 482 35.88 1.04 -7.68
C LEU A 482 35.15 -0.14 -7.05
N GLN A 483 35.61 -0.62 -5.88
CA GLN A 483 34.91 -1.65 -5.12
C GLN A 483 33.54 -1.16 -4.66
N ALA A 484 33.45 0.05 -4.12
CA ALA A 484 32.16 0.64 -3.73
C ALA A 484 31.22 0.82 -4.94
N LEU A 485 31.75 1.22 -6.11
CA LEU A 485 30.97 1.32 -7.35
C LEU A 485 30.48 -0.05 -7.82
N TYR A 486 31.32 -1.09 -7.76
CA TYR A 486 30.96 -2.46 -8.11
C TYR A 486 29.83 -2.99 -7.22
N GLU A 487 29.96 -2.84 -5.90
CA GLU A 487 28.92 -3.22 -4.93
C GLU A 487 27.63 -2.46 -5.19
N ARG A 488 27.71 -1.15 -5.44
CA ARG A 488 26.56 -0.32 -5.80
C ARG A 488 25.83 -0.85 -7.03
N ILE A 489 26.55 -1.10 -8.13
CA ILE A 489 25.94 -1.61 -9.37
C ILE A 489 25.20 -2.93 -9.09
N ASN A 490 25.76 -3.78 -8.22
CA ASN A 490 25.14 -5.03 -7.85
C ASN A 490 23.83 -4.90 -7.07
N THR A 491 23.54 -3.74 -6.47
CA THR A 491 22.27 -3.46 -5.77
C THR A 491 21.11 -3.06 -6.68
N TYR A 492 21.33 -2.83 -7.98
CA TYR A 492 20.22 -2.53 -8.91
C TYR A 492 19.34 -3.75 -9.15
N LYS A 493 18.02 -3.55 -9.06
CA LYS A 493 17.01 -4.59 -9.30
C LYS A 493 16.82 -4.91 -10.78
N ASP A 494 17.09 -3.97 -11.68
CA ASP A 494 17.00 -4.18 -13.11
C ASP A 494 18.24 -4.95 -13.61
N PRO A 495 18.09 -6.20 -14.06
CA PRO A 495 19.21 -7.02 -14.51
C PRO A 495 19.88 -6.46 -15.78
N LYS A 496 19.13 -5.79 -16.66
CA LYS A 496 19.69 -5.23 -17.91
C LYS A 496 20.56 -4.02 -17.62
N LEU A 497 20.08 -3.12 -16.75
CA LEU A 497 20.84 -1.96 -16.30
C LEU A 497 22.12 -2.40 -15.56
N LYS A 498 21.98 -3.35 -14.63
CA LYS A 498 23.11 -3.90 -13.87
C LYS A 498 24.18 -4.47 -14.81
N GLU A 499 23.80 -5.30 -15.77
CA GLU A 499 24.72 -5.89 -16.74
C GLU A 499 25.44 -4.81 -17.56
N ALA A 500 24.69 -3.84 -18.09
CA ALA A 500 25.27 -2.75 -18.88
C ALA A 500 26.32 -1.95 -18.09
N LEU A 501 26.04 -1.63 -16.81
CA LEU A 501 26.97 -0.90 -15.95
C LEU A 501 28.22 -1.74 -15.60
N LEU A 502 28.08 -3.03 -15.33
CA LEU A 502 29.22 -3.92 -15.06
C LEU A 502 30.11 -4.10 -16.29
N VAL A 503 29.53 -4.25 -17.49
CA VAL A 503 30.26 -4.30 -18.76
C VAL A 503 31.04 -3.00 -18.97
N GLN A 504 30.39 -1.85 -18.76
CA GLN A 504 31.06 -0.56 -18.88
C GLN A 504 32.18 -0.38 -17.83
N LEU A 505 31.99 -0.82 -16.59
CA LEU A 505 33.04 -0.78 -15.56
C LEU A 505 34.28 -1.58 -15.98
N LYS A 506 34.06 -2.79 -16.51
CA LYS A 506 35.14 -3.67 -17.00
C LYS A 506 35.85 -3.08 -18.22
N GLN A 507 35.13 -2.38 -19.09
CA GLN A 507 35.71 -1.67 -20.24
C GLN A 507 36.56 -0.47 -19.80
N GLU A 508 36.07 0.36 -18.86
CA GLU A 508 36.78 1.54 -18.36
C GLU A 508 37.98 1.16 -17.46
N ARG A 509 37.89 0.04 -16.72
CA ARG A 509 38.91 -0.44 -15.78
C ARG A 509 39.14 -1.96 -15.85
N PRO A 510 39.81 -2.45 -16.90
CA PRO A 510 40.10 -3.89 -17.06
C PRO A 510 41.08 -4.44 -16.02
N ASP A 511 41.82 -3.57 -15.33
CA ASP A 511 42.75 -3.92 -14.24
C ASP A 511 42.06 -4.18 -12.90
N PHE A 512 40.83 -3.67 -12.72
CA PHE A 512 40.09 -3.82 -11.47
C PHE A 512 39.56 -5.25 -11.31
N LYS A 513 39.98 -5.91 -10.23
CA LYS A 513 39.46 -7.22 -9.81
C LYS A 513 38.58 -7.01 -8.58
N PRO A 514 37.25 -7.15 -8.69
CA PRO A 514 36.36 -6.93 -7.55
C PRO A 514 36.68 -7.93 -6.43
N GLN A 515 36.72 -7.43 -5.20
CA GLN A 515 36.73 -8.26 -4.01
C GLN A 515 35.33 -8.84 -3.84
N ILE A 516 35.21 -10.15 -3.97
CA ILE A 516 33.92 -10.84 -3.88
C ILE A 516 33.77 -11.40 -2.49
N ASP A 517 32.60 -11.16 -1.88
CA ASP A 517 32.32 -11.58 -0.50
C ASP A 517 32.11 -13.10 -0.43
N ALA A 518 33.21 -13.83 -0.24
CA ALA A 518 33.20 -15.26 -0.01
C ALA A 518 32.37 -15.66 1.22
N LYS A 519 32.20 -14.77 2.21
CA LYS A 519 31.33 -15.04 3.37
C LYS A 519 29.88 -15.06 2.94
N GLN A 520 29.45 -14.11 2.10
CA GLN A 520 28.10 -14.09 1.54
C GLN A 520 27.80 -15.35 0.72
N PHE A 521 28.75 -15.80 -0.13
CA PHE A 521 28.60 -17.05 -0.87
C PHE A 521 28.40 -18.27 0.06
N LEU A 522 29.25 -18.40 1.09
CA LEU A 522 29.11 -19.46 2.09
C LEU A 522 27.77 -19.36 2.85
N GLN A 523 27.30 -18.15 3.09
CA GLN A 523 26.03 -17.88 3.78
C GLN A 523 24.82 -18.30 2.94
N HIS A 524 24.79 -17.97 1.65
CA HIS A 524 23.74 -18.41 0.71
C HIS A 524 23.66 -19.95 0.67
N VAL A 525 24.80 -20.62 0.59
CA VAL A 525 24.86 -22.08 0.63
C VAL A 525 24.32 -22.62 1.97
N ALA A 526 24.68 -22.01 3.09
CA ALA A 526 24.20 -22.41 4.41
C ALA A 526 22.67 -22.26 4.57
N TYR A 527 22.11 -21.23 3.96
CA TYR A 527 20.68 -20.92 3.96
C TYR A 527 19.88 -21.65 2.88
N GLY A 528 20.54 -22.49 2.05
CA GLY A 528 19.87 -23.22 0.98
C GLY A 528 19.38 -22.33 -0.16
N GLU A 529 19.96 -21.14 -0.32
CA GLU A 529 19.66 -20.14 -1.34
C GLU A 529 20.45 -20.48 -2.61
N GLN A 530 20.07 -21.59 -3.24
CA GLN A 530 20.84 -22.19 -4.35
C GLN A 530 21.00 -21.24 -5.53
N ASN A 531 19.96 -20.50 -5.91
CA ASN A 531 19.99 -19.62 -7.07
C ASN A 531 20.90 -18.41 -6.82
N GLU A 532 20.85 -17.86 -5.61
CA GLU A 532 21.70 -16.77 -5.15
C GLU A 532 23.17 -17.20 -5.12
N ALA A 533 23.45 -18.40 -4.59
CA ALA A 533 24.80 -18.98 -4.61
C ALA A 533 25.29 -19.25 -6.04
N GLU A 534 24.47 -19.85 -6.90
CA GLU A 534 24.81 -20.15 -8.30
C GLU A 534 25.11 -18.87 -9.10
N SER A 535 24.33 -17.80 -8.88
CA SER A 535 24.55 -16.50 -9.52
C SER A 535 25.90 -15.85 -9.21
N LEU A 536 26.55 -16.23 -8.10
CA LEU A 536 27.90 -15.77 -7.77
C LEU A 536 28.97 -16.56 -8.51
N LEU A 537 28.69 -17.81 -8.90
CA LEU A 537 29.61 -18.68 -9.64
C LEU A 537 29.55 -18.46 -11.15
N GLU A 538 28.41 -18.02 -11.69
CA GLU A 538 28.24 -17.77 -13.13
C GLU A 538 29.03 -16.56 -13.66
N LYS A 539 29.47 -15.65 -12.78
CA LYS A 539 30.04 -14.34 -13.17
C LYS A 539 31.40 -14.45 -13.87
N ASP A 540 32.28 -15.27 -13.32
CA ASP A 540 33.67 -15.38 -13.77
C ASP A 540 34.26 -16.71 -13.29
N ILE A 541 34.93 -17.43 -14.18
CA ILE A 541 35.42 -18.80 -13.92
C ILE A 541 36.52 -18.79 -12.84
N ASP A 542 37.41 -17.79 -12.83
CA ASP A 542 38.52 -17.70 -11.87
C ASP A 542 37.98 -17.33 -10.48
N VAL A 543 36.98 -16.44 -10.44
CA VAL A 543 36.22 -16.13 -9.23
C VAL A 543 35.51 -17.35 -8.69
N ALA A 544 34.86 -18.14 -9.56
CA ALA A 544 34.13 -19.33 -9.14
C ALA A 544 35.07 -20.31 -8.43
N GLN A 545 36.29 -20.55 -8.93
CA GLN A 545 37.25 -21.43 -8.26
C GLN A 545 37.69 -20.86 -6.90
N GLN A 546 37.87 -19.54 -6.78
CA GLN A 546 38.19 -18.89 -5.50
C GLN A 546 37.07 -19.05 -4.48
N LEU A 547 35.82 -18.86 -4.89
CA LEU A 547 34.64 -19.05 -4.03
C LEU A 547 34.47 -20.52 -3.60
N LEU A 548 34.62 -21.46 -4.53
CA LEU A 548 34.47 -22.89 -4.28
C LEU A 548 35.54 -23.44 -3.33
N THR A 549 36.72 -22.83 -3.30
CA THR A 549 37.84 -23.21 -2.41
C THR A 549 37.95 -22.34 -1.15
N ALA A 550 37.10 -21.31 -1.00
CA ALA A 550 37.08 -20.42 0.15
C ALA A 550 36.80 -21.20 1.44
N ARG A 551 37.61 -20.93 2.49
CA ARG A 551 37.56 -21.64 3.78
C ARG A 551 38.17 -20.79 4.89
N LYS A 552 38.01 -21.25 6.14
CA LYS A 552 38.42 -20.53 7.36
C LYS A 552 37.72 -19.17 7.51
N ILE A 553 36.54 -19.04 6.91
CA ILE A 553 35.65 -17.90 7.03
C ILE A 553 34.44 -18.40 7.82
N PRO A 554 34.13 -17.82 8.99
CA PRO A 554 32.99 -18.25 9.79
C PRO A 554 31.67 -17.83 9.15
N PHE A 555 30.75 -18.78 9.01
CA PHE A 555 29.37 -18.56 8.58
C PHE A 555 28.43 -19.46 9.39
N ALA A 556 27.16 -19.07 9.51
CA ALA A 556 26.21 -19.77 10.35
C ALA A 556 24.97 -20.22 9.57
N ASP A 557 24.43 -21.40 9.85
CA ASP A 557 23.11 -21.76 9.32
C ASP A 557 21.97 -21.19 10.18
N TYR A 558 20.72 -21.44 9.76
CA TYR A 558 19.54 -20.95 10.48
C TYR A 558 19.39 -21.53 11.90
N SER A 559 20.03 -22.65 12.21
CA SER A 559 20.02 -23.26 13.55
C SER A 559 21.11 -22.69 14.47
N GLY A 560 21.85 -21.67 14.00
CA GLY A 560 22.92 -21.01 14.74
C GLY A 560 24.20 -21.85 14.87
N ARG A 561 24.37 -22.88 14.04
CA ARG A 561 25.63 -23.64 13.96
C ARG A 561 26.61 -22.85 13.11
N THR A 562 27.77 -22.54 13.66
CA THR A 562 28.84 -21.82 12.93
C THR A 562 29.88 -22.79 12.40
N PHE A 563 30.18 -22.69 11.11
CA PHE A 563 31.13 -23.52 10.38
C PHE A 563 32.31 -22.68 9.86
N ASN A 564 33.45 -23.33 9.63
CA ASN A 564 34.68 -22.73 9.09
C ASN A 564 35.23 -23.53 7.89
N CYS A 565 34.34 -24.15 7.12
CA CYS A 565 34.65 -25.06 6.01
C CYS A 565 34.35 -24.43 4.64
N THR A 566 34.52 -25.19 3.55
CA THR A 566 34.06 -24.77 2.22
C THR A 566 32.55 -24.96 2.07
N ALA A 567 31.95 -24.29 1.08
CA ALA A 567 30.55 -24.47 0.70
C ALA A 567 30.19 -25.96 0.48
N TYR A 568 31.05 -26.69 -0.23
CA TYR A 568 30.82 -28.10 -0.53
C TYR A 568 30.91 -28.99 0.72
N GLU A 569 31.86 -28.75 1.64
CA GLU A 569 31.94 -29.52 2.89
C GLU A 569 30.68 -29.35 3.74
N TYR A 570 30.13 -28.13 3.81
CA TYR A 570 28.85 -27.90 4.51
C TYR A 570 27.69 -28.60 3.79
N ALA A 571 27.56 -28.44 2.47
CA ALA A 571 26.48 -29.08 1.71
C ALA A 571 26.52 -30.62 1.86
N TYR A 572 27.72 -31.20 1.82
CA TYR A 572 27.97 -32.62 2.06
C TYR A 572 27.58 -33.06 3.48
N TRP A 573 27.99 -32.30 4.49
CA TRP A 573 27.61 -32.55 5.89
C TRP A 573 26.09 -32.46 6.08
N ALA A 574 25.45 -31.44 5.50
CA ALA A 574 24.01 -31.25 5.56
C ALA A 574 23.23 -32.33 4.78
N LYS A 575 23.88 -33.04 3.85
CA LYS A 575 23.28 -33.93 2.84
C LYS A 575 22.42 -33.22 1.78
N ASP A 576 22.71 -31.95 1.51
CA ASP A 576 22.06 -31.19 0.43
C ASP A 576 22.65 -31.58 -0.94
N THR A 577 22.15 -32.68 -1.50
CA THR A 577 22.65 -33.25 -2.76
C THR A 577 22.39 -32.32 -3.95
N HIS A 578 21.30 -31.54 -3.92
CA HIS A 578 21.00 -30.54 -4.94
C HIS A 578 22.06 -29.43 -4.97
N MET A 579 22.44 -28.93 -3.80
CA MET A 579 23.50 -27.93 -3.68
C MET A 579 24.87 -28.50 -4.09
N CYS A 580 25.20 -29.74 -3.68
CA CYS A 580 26.44 -30.40 -4.10
C CYS A 580 26.56 -30.49 -5.63
N ARG A 581 25.50 -30.95 -6.30
CA ARG A 581 25.46 -31.07 -7.77
C ARG A 581 25.54 -29.71 -8.45
N MET A 582 24.92 -28.66 -7.89
CA MET A 582 25.10 -27.29 -8.39
C MET A 582 26.56 -26.87 -8.31
N LEU A 583 27.20 -27.00 -7.15
CA LEU A 583 28.59 -26.60 -6.94
C LEU A 583 29.57 -27.36 -7.85
N GLU A 584 29.37 -28.66 -8.04
CA GLU A 584 30.20 -29.52 -8.91
C GLU A 584 30.23 -29.06 -10.38
N ARG A 585 29.14 -28.47 -10.88
CA ARG A 585 29.07 -27.97 -12.27
C ARG A 585 30.08 -26.87 -12.56
N TYR A 586 30.50 -26.13 -11.52
CA TYR A 586 31.42 -25.01 -11.64
C TYR A 586 32.86 -25.34 -11.22
N MET A 587 33.15 -26.57 -10.78
CA MET A 587 34.51 -26.95 -10.36
C MET A 587 35.38 -27.39 -11.55
N ASP A 588 36.58 -26.83 -11.64
CA ASP A 588 37.64 -27.40 -12.48
C ASP A 588 38.26 -28.67 -11.86
N ASP A 589 39.14 -29.36 -12.59
CA ASP A 589 39.74 -30.62 -12.15
C ASP A 589 40.61 -30.45 -10.88
N GLN A 590 41.26 -29.29 -10.74
CA GLN A 590 42.07 -28.97 -9.56
C GLN A 590 41.18 -28.80 -8.33
N THR A 591 40.10 -28.04 -8.45
CA THR A 591 39.12 -27.78 -7.41
C THR A 591 38.41 -29.07 -7.01
N LYS A 592 38.00 -29.90 -7.97
CA LYS A 592 37.46 -31.26 -7.71
C LYS A 592 38.42 -32.09 -6.87
N SER A 593 39.71 -32.11 -7.21
CA SER A 593 40.74 -32.85 -6.45
C SER A 593 40.89 -32.33 -5.01
N ILE A 594 40.89 -31.01 -4.83
CA ILE A 594 40.98 -30.36 -3.51
C ILE A 594 39.76 -30.71 -2.67
N ILE A 595 38.56 -30.52 -3.21
CA ILE A 595 37.29 -30.75 -2.51
C ILE A 595 37.13 -32.25 -2.18
N HIS A 596 37.45 -33.15 -3.11
CA HIS A 596 37.39 -34.59 -2.88
C HIS A 596 38.24 -35.03 -1.69
N LYS A 597 39.49 -34.56 -1.60
CA LYS A 597 40.38 -34.85 -0.44
C LYS A 597 39.82 -34.31 0.88
N ARG A 598 39.08 -33.20 0.86
CA ARG A 598 38.47 -32.60 2.06
C ARG A 598 37.27 -33.42 2.53
N VAL A 599 36.42 -33.83 1.61
CA VAL A 599 35.25 -34.68 1.90
C VAL A 599 35.69 -36.05 2.41
N GLN A 600 36.72 -36.67 1.81
CA GLN A 600 37.31 -37.92 2.33
C GLN A 600 37.78 -37.79 3.78
N LYS A 601 38.29 -36.62 4.19
CA LYS A 601 38.69 -36.38 5.57
C LYS A 601 37.51 -36.33 6.54
N ILE A 602 36.30 -36.00 6.10
CA ILE A 602 35.11 -36.03 6.96
C ILE A 602 34.79 -37.49 7.34
N GLU A 603 34.91 -38.40 6.38
CA GLU A 603 34.63 -39.83 6.55
C GLU A 603 35.80 -40.64 7.14
N GLU A 604 36.99 -40.05 7.23
CA GLU A 604 38.20 -40.72 7.71
C GLU A 604 37.97 -41.31 9.12
N PRO A 605 38.10 -42.64 9.32
CA PRO A 605 37.88 -43.24 10.62
C PRO A 605 38.99 -42.84 11.62
N ILE A 606 38.60 -42.24 12.75
CA ILE A 606 39.46 -41.89 13.87
C ILE A 606 39.03 -42.64 15.14
N GLY A 607 39.99 -42.99 15.99
CA GLY A 607 39.76 -43.70 17.26
C GLY A 607 40.49 -45.04 17.38
N PRO A 608 40.50 -45.65 18.59
CA PRO A 608 41.12 -46.96 18.83
C PRO A 608 40.41 -48.08 18.07
N GLU A 609 41.11 -49.19 17.79
CA GLU A 609 40.71 -50.25 16.85
C GLU A 609 39.29 -50.80 17.03
N LEU A 610 38.73 -50.77 18.24
CA LEU A 610 37.42 -51.31 18.59
C LEU A 610 36.24 -50.34 18.37
N ILE A 611 36.47 -49.02 18.25
CA ILE A 611 35.42 -48.02 18.01
C ILE A 611 35.96 -46.94 17.07
N LYS A 612 35.94 -47.22 15.77
CA LYS A 612 36.25 -46.22 14.73
C LYS A 612 35.02 -45.37 14.47
N LYS A 613 35.13 -44.05 14.64
CA LYS A 613 34.10 -43.08 14.24
C LYS A 613 34.65 -42.17 13.15
N PRO A 614 33.83 -41.66 12.22
CA PRO A 614 34.29 -40.67 11.26
C PRO A 614 34.90 -39.45 11.95
N ARG A 615 35.93 -38.86 11.35
CA ARG A 615 36.54 -37.60 11.81
C ARG A 615 35.52 -36.47 11.90
N GLY A 616 34.55 -36.44 10.99
CA GLY A 616 33.47 -35.47 10.98
C GLY A 616 33.89 -34.04 10.66
N LEU A 617 32.89 -33.22 10.34
CA LEU A 617 33.00 -31.78 10.18
C LEU A 617 32.81 -31.11 11.54
N ALA A 618 33.70 -30.17 11.90
CA ALA A 618 33.59 -29.41 13.14
C ALA A 618 32.71 -28.17 12.96
N TYR A 619 31.89 -27.89 13.98
CA TYR A 619 31.08 -26.69 14.07
C TYR A 619 30.87 -26.29 15.52
N THR A 620 30.55 -25.02 15.77
CA THR A 620 30.24 -24.51 17.11
C THR A 620 28.78 -24.10 17.20
N LYS A 621 28.13 -24.42 18.32
CA LYS A 621 26.76 -23.97 18.61
C LYS A 621 26.68 -23.54 20.07
N LYS A 622 26.20 -22.31 20.32
CA LYS A 622 26.14 -21.70 21.67
C LYS A 622 27.48 -21.80 22.44
N GLY A 623 28.60 -21.64 21.74
CA GLY A 623 29.95 -21.70 22.32
C GLY A 623 30.53 -23.12 22.51
N THR A 624 29.75 -24.18 22.31
CA THR A 624 30.22 -25.57 22.41
C THR A 624 30.64 -26.11 21.04
N GLU A 625 31.79 -26.77 20.97
CA GLU A 625 32.28 -27.43 19.75
C GLU A 625 31.66 -28.83 19.60
N TYR A 626 31.20 -29.13 18.38
CA TYR A 626 30.61 -30.40 17.97
C TYR A 626 31.32 -30.91 16.71
N ARG A 627 31.19 -32.22 16.47
CA ARG A 627 31.81 -32.88 15.32
C ARG A 627 30.97 -34.07 14.88
N SER A 628 30.55 -34.09 13.61
CA SER A 628 29.82 -35.23 13.01
C SER A 628 30.08 -35.32 11.51
N ALA A 629 29.99 -36.52 10.92
CA ALA A 629 30.13 -36.70 9.47
C ALA A 629 29.00 -36.02 8.70
N HIS A 630 27.79 -36.18 9.21
CA HIS A 630 26.58 -35.60 8.63
C HIS A 630 25.68 -35.01 9.71
N PHE A 631 24.67 -34.25 9.28
CA PHE A 631 23.52 -33.92 10.10
C PHE A 631 22.76 -35.18 10.50
N ASP A 632 22.48 -35.30 11.80
CA ASP A 632 21.79 -36.46 12.38
C ASP A 632 20.30 -36.14 12.59
N LEU A 633 19.44 -36.79 11.82
CA LEU A 633 18.00 -36.66 11.94
C LEU A 633 17.44 -37.46 13.14
N THR A 634 18.19 -38.42 13.69
CA THR A 634 17.72 -39.37 14.72
C THR A 634 16.99 -38.71 15.89
N PRO A 635 17.43 -37.55 16.43
CA PRO A 635 16.67 -36.86 17.48
C PRO A 635 15.25 -36.48 17.05
N LEU A 636 15.09 -35.89 15.86
CA LEU A 636 13.77 -35.51 15.33
C LEU A 636 12.91 -36.76 15.05
N LYS A 637 13.53 -37.80 14.48
CA LYS A 637 12.91 -39.12 14.24
C LYS A 637 12.31 -39.67 15.54
N GLN A 638 13.10 -39.65 16.62
CA GLN A 638 12.70 -40.15 17.93
C GLN A 638 11.59 -39.30 18.58
N ALA A 639 11.65 -37.98 18.48
CA ALA A 639 10.62 -37.10 19.04
C ALA A 639 9.27 -37.28 18.33
N LEU A 640 9.28 -37.37 17.00
CA LEU A 640 8.09 -37.69 16.22
C LEU A 640 7.51 -39.05 16.63
N LYS A 641 8.36 -40.07 16.74
CA LYS A 641 7.95 -41.39 17.22
C LYS A 641 7.30 -41.33 18.59
N THR A 642 7.92 -40.64 19.55
CA THR A 642 7.38 -40.49 20.90
C THR A 642 6.03 -39.78 20.90
N TYR A 643 5.86 -38.71 20.12
CA TYR A 643 4.55 -38.05 19.97
C TYR A 643 3.49 -38.99 19.41
N ILE A 644 3.81 -39.73 18.33
CA ILE A 644 2.85 -40.60 17.66
C ILE A 644 2.45 -41.79 18.54
N ASP A 645 3.42 -42.40 19.22
CA ASP A 645 3.16 -43.50 20.16
C ASP A 645 2.22 -43.02 21.28
N ALA A 646 2.45 -41.82 21.84
CA ALA A 646 1.56 -41.20 22.82
C ALA A 646 0.18 -40.85 22.24
N TYR A 647 0.12 -40.30 21.03
CA TYR A 647 -1.13 -39.96 20.34
C TYR A 647 -1.99 -41.19 20.06
N ASN A 648 -1.38 -42.33 19.73
CA ASN A 648 -2.09 -43.58 19.47
C ASN A 648 -2.58 -44.27 20.76
N GLN A 649 -1.92 -44.05 21.88
CA GLN A 649 -2.27 -44.65 23.18
C GLN A 649 -3.28 -43.81 23.99
N SER A 650 -3.38 -42.50 23.74
CA SER A 650 -4.25 -41.59 24.51
C SER A 650 -5.75 -41.79 24.22
N VAL A 651 -6.55 -41.73 25.29
CA VAL A 651 -8.04 -41.83 25.23
C VAL A 651 -8.67 -40.50 24.78
N LYS A 652 -7.93 -39.38 24.84
CA LYS A 652 -8.28 -38.04 24.33
C LYS A 652 -9.63 -37.51 24.83
N LYS A 653 -9.93 -37.69 26.11
CA LYS A 653 -11.23 -37.32 26.70
C LYS A 653 -11.18 -36.07 27.57
N THR A 654 -10.02 -35.74 28.12
CA THR A 654 -9.84 -34.62 29.07
C THR A 654 -8.91 -33.56 28.49
N GLU A 655 -8.91 -32.36 29.08
CA GLU A 655 -8.03 -31.27 28.67
C GLU A 655 -6.57 -31.59 29.00
N GLU A 656 -6.33 -32.26 30.12
CA GLU A 656 -5.02 -32.74 30.56
C GLU A 656 -4.41 -33.76 29.56
N ASP A 657 -5.22 -34.61 28.93
CA ASP A 657 -4.77 -35.53 27.88
C ASP A 657 -4.20 -34.77 26.67
N TRP A 658 -4.75 -33.60 26.36
CA TRP A 658 -4.31 -32.75 25.25
C TRP A 658 -3.06 -31.95 25.61
N GLU A 659 -2.95 -31.42 26.84
CA GLU A 659 -1.75 -30.70 27.30
C GLU A 659 -0.49 -31.57 27.21
N VAL A 660 -0.58 -32.85 27.55
CA VAL A 660 0.55 -33.79 27.45
C VAL A 660 0.98 -34.00 25.98
N LEU A 661 0.02 -34.09 25.06
CA LEU A 661 0.31 -34.22 23.63
C LEU A 661 0.90 -32.93 23.06
N ASP A 662 0.37 -31.78 23.46
CA ASP A 662 0.88 -30.47 23.04
C ASP A 662 2.34 -30.30 23.50
N ALA A 663 2.67 -30.67 24.74
CA ALA A 663 4.05 -30.64 25.23
C ALA A 663 5.01 -31.55 24.43
N LEU A 664 4.54 -32.72 23.97
CA LEU A 664 5.32 -33.58 23.07
C LEU A 664 5.43 -33.00 21.66
N TRP A 665 4.37 -32.33 21.17
CA TRP A 665 4.35 -31.66 19.87
C TRP A 665 5.36 -30.51 19.83
N ILE A 666 5.43 -29.69 20.88
CA ILE A 666 6.44 -28.63 20.99
C ILE A 666 7.86 -29.19 20.93
N LYS A 667 8.13 -30.35 21.54
CA LYS A 667 9.45 -31.01 21.44
C LYS A 667 9.81 -31.40 20.00
N VAL A 668 8.82 -31.81 19.19
CA VAL A 668 9.02 -32.03 17.75
C VAL A 668 9.40 -30.71 17.08
N GLY A 669 8.67 -29.63 17.37
CA GLY A 669 8.92 -28.30 16.81
C GLY A 669 10.32 -27.79 17.14
N LEU A 670 10.80 -27.99 18.37
CA LEU A 670 12.16 -27.63 18.79
C LEU A 670 13.22 -28.30 17.92
N LEU A 671 13.05 -29.58 17.59
CA LEU A 671 13.97 -30.33 16.74
C LEU A 671 13.79 -30.03 15.25
N GLN A 672 12.61 -29.60 14.82
CA GLN A 672 12.37 -29.10 13.47
C GLN A 672 13.15 -27.80 13.19
N ARG A 673 13.36 -26.93 14.19
CA ARG A 673 14.23 -25.74 14.05
C ARG A 673 15.70 -26.08 13.81
N GLU A 674 16.11 -27.31 14.13
CA GLU A 674 17.51 -27.74 14.09
C GLU A 674 17.92 -28.32 12.73
N VAL A 675 16.97 -28.53 11.84
CA VAL A 675 17.24 -29.12 10.53
C VAL A 675 17.94 -28.11 9.61
N PRO A 676 18.90 -28.54 8.78
CA PRO A 676 19.43 -27.73 7.69
C PRO A 676 18.34 -27.24 6.73
N ALA A 677 18.59 -26.10 6.07
CA ALA A 677 17.59 -25.42 5.25
C ALA A 677 16.92 -26.30 4.19
N HIS A 678 17.66 -27.19 3.52
CA HIS A 678 17.09 -28.05 2.48
C HIS A 678 16.04 -29.05 3.01
N ILE A 679 16.18 -29.53 4.26
CA ILE A 679 15.15 -30.38 4.89
C ILE A 679 13.91 -29.54 5.19
N ALA A 680 14.09 -28.32 5.71
CA ALA A 680 12.97 -27.39 5.90
C ALA A 680 12.29 -27.03 4.57
N GLN A 681 13.05 -26.88 3.48
CA GLN A 681 12.51 -26.65 2.14
C GLN A 681 11.70 -27.85 1.63
N GLU A 682 12.11 -29.09 1.92
CA GLU A 682 11.28 -30.27 1.66
C GLU A 682 10.01 -30.29 2.51
N TYR A 683 10.06 -29.81 3.75
CA TYR A 683 8.86 -29.57 4.54
C TYR A 683 7.98 -28.46 3.97
N CYS A 684 8.53 -27.46 3.27
CA CYS A 684 7.85 -26.28 2.74
C CYS A 684 7.51 -26.35 1.23
N HIS A 685 7.91 -27.39 0.51
CA HIS A 685 7.64 -27.62 -0.92
C HIS A 685 6.17 -27.31 -1.30
N PRO A 686 5.84 -26.57 -2.38
CA PRO A 686 4.44 -26.13 -2.60
C PRO A 686 3.58 -27.13 -3.37
N LYS A 687 4.22 -28.06 -4.09
CA LYS A 687 3.57 -28.87 -5.15
C LYS A 687 3.45 -30.36 -4.85
N ARG A 688 3.90 -30.85 -3.69
CA ARG A 688 3.88 -32.28 -3.36
C ARG A 688 3.86 -32.53 -1.87
N SER A 689 3.26 -33.60 -1.42
CA SER A 689 3.30 -34.07 -0.03
C SER A 689 4.48 -35.02 0.21
N PHE A 690 4.69 -35.41 1.47
CA PHE A 690 5.60 -36.50 1.80
C PHE A 690 5.04 -37.87 1.36
N ASP A 691 3.72 -38.04 1.31
CA ASP A 691 3.11 -39.26 0.77
C ASP A 691 3.42 -39.45 -0.72
N ASP A 692 3.43 -38.35 -1.49
CA ASP A 692 3.83 -38.39 -2.91
C ASP A 692 5.28 -38.84 -3.09
N VAL A 693 6.16 -38.40 -2.19
CA VAL A 693 7.58 -38.77 -2.17
C VAL A 693 7.77 -40.26 -1.84
N VAL A 694 7.02 -40.81 -0.87
CA VAL A 694 7.04 -42.25 -0.57
C VAL A 694 6.62 -43.06 -1.80
N LYS A 695 5.54 -42.63 -2.46
CA LYS A 695 5.00 -43.33 -3.65
C LYS A 695 5.90 -43.21 -4.87
N ASN A 696 6.68 -42.12 -4.97
CA ASN A 696 7.59 -41.88 -6.08
C ASN A 696 8.93 -41.29 -5.60
N PRO A 697 9.90 -42.15 -5.23
CA PRO A 697 11.22 -41.70 -4.78
C PRO A 697 12.01 -40.88 -5.81
N ALA A 698 11.67 -40.94 -7.11
CA ALA A 698 12.31 -40.13 -8.13
C ALA A 698 12.08 -38.61 -7.94
N LEU A 699 11.10 -38.23 -7.12
CA LEU A 699 10.87 -36.84 -6.72
C LEU A 699 11.98 -36.27 -5.82
N LEU A 700 12.83 -37.12 -5.22
CA LEU A 700 14.02 -36.71 -4.47
C LEU A 700 15.30 -36.74 -5.30
N ASP A 701 15.24 -37.08 -6.59
CA ASP A 701 16.44 -37.14 -7.41
C ASP A 701 16.97 -35.73 -7.68
N ALA A 702 18.15 -35.44 -7.12
CA ALA A 702 18.84 -34.18 -7.29
C ALA A 702 19.38 -33.93 -8.71
N VAL A 703 19.26 -34.88 -9.66
CA VAL A 703 19.74 -34.70 -11.05
C VAL A 703 18.78 -33.74 -11.74
N ASN A 704 17.52 -33.75 -11.32
CA ASN A 704 16.54 -32.78 -11.71
C ASN A 704 16.50 -31.63 -10.69
N PRO A 705 17.08 -30.45 -10.95
CA PRO A 705 17.06 -29.34 -10.01
C PRO A 705 15.65 -28.84 -9.69
N ALA A 706 14.67 -29.05 -10.59
CA ALA A 706 13.27 -28.70 -10.35
C ALA A 706 12.58 -29.59 -9.31
N ASN A 707 13.22 -30.68 -8.89
CA ASN A 707 12.71 -31.54 -7.84
C ASN A 707 12.83 -30.91 -6.45
N LEU A 708 13.50 -29.78 -6.22
CA LEU A 708 13.47 -29.11 -4.92
C LEU A 708 13.23 -27.61 -5.11
N GLU A 709 12.05 -27.16 -4.73
CA GLU A 709 11.72 -25.73 -4.70
C GLU A 709 12.30 -25.08 -3.44
N ARG A 710 13.27 -24.17 -3.62
CA ARG A 710 14.03 -23.51 -2.54
C ARG A 710 13.19 -22.42 -1.84
N GLN A 711 12.17 -22.84 -1.09
CA GLN A 711 11.34 -21.93 -0.29
C GLN A 711 11.18 -22.40 1.16
N LEU A 712 11.02 -21.44 2.06
CA LEU A 712 10.88 -21.69 3.51
C LEU A 712 9.52 -21.25 4.05
N LYS A 713 8.58 -20.88 3.16
CA LYS A 713 7.23 -20.47 3.53
C LYS A 713 6.33 -21.67 3.77
N PHE A 714 5.54 -21.60 4.82
CA PHE A 714 4.45 -22.53 5.08
C PHE A 714 3.19 -21.76 5.51
N TYR A 715 2.02 -22.38 5.39
CA TYR A 715 0.78 -21.74 5.83
C TYR A 715 0.54 -22.05 7.31
N ASN A 716 0.41 -21.02 8.14
CA ASN A 716 0.14 -21.15 9.56
C ASN A 716 -1.37 -20.98 9.79
N TRP A 717 -2.05 -22.07 10.15
CA TRP A 717 -3.50 -22.07 10.34
C TRP A 717 -3.94 -21.33 11.60
N ASP A 718 -3.08 -21.26 12.61
CA ASP A 718 -3.39 -20.56 13.86
C ASP A 718 -3.43 -19.04 13.63
N THR A 719 -2.65 -18.53 12.66
CA THR A 719 -2.62 -17.10 12.29
C THR A 719 -3.38 -16.77 11.01
N GLY A 720 -3.82 -17.78 10.25
CA GLY A 720 -4.47 -17.61 8.95
C GLY A 720 -3.56 -16.95 7.89
N SER A 721 -2.24 -17.10 8.01
CA SER A 721 -1.28 -16.39 7.17
C SER A 721 -0.08 -17.25 6.77
N TRP A 722 0.66 -16.82 5.74
CA TRP A 722 1.92 -17.47 5.35
C TRP A 722 3.04 -17.02 6.28
N ASP A 723 3.67 -18.00 6.93
CA ASP A 723 4.75 -17.82 7.89
C ASP A 723 6.06 -18.42 7.35
N MET A 724 7.18 -18.13 8.00
CA MET A 724 8.52 -18.59 7.59
C MET A 724 9.04 -19.65 8.57
N TRP A 725 9.60 -20.74 8.04
CA TRP A 725 10.18 -21.81 8.87
C TRP A 725 11.28 -21.28 9.82
N PHE A 726 12.11 -20.38 9.30
CA PHE A 726 13.10 -19.63 10.07
C PHE A 726 12.72 -18.16 10.04
N THR A 727 12.40 -17.59 11.20
CA THR A 727 12.19 -16.14 11.33
C THR A 727 13.55 -15.44 11.38
N PRO A 728 13.88 -14.52 10.46
CA PRO A 728 15.14 -13.81 10.48
C PRO A 728 15.25 -12.99 11.77
N THR A 729 16.38 -13.06 12.48
CA THR A 729 16.70 -12.39 13.76
C THR A 729 16.10 -12.97 15.06
N SER A 730 15.29 -14.03 15.01
CA SER A 730 14.50 -14.54 16.15
C SER A 730 15.15 -15.66 16.99
N CYS A 731 16.48 -15.81 16.96
CA CYS A 731 17.13 -16.85 17.77
C CYS A 731 16.89 -16.70 19.30
N GLY A 732 16.21 -15.62 19.72
CA GLY A 732 15.69 -15.40 21.09
C GLY A 732 14.21 -15.00 21.20
N GLU A 733 13.35 -15.25 20.19
CA GLU A 733 11.89 -15.07 20.37
C GLU A 733 11.26 -16.37 20.88
N ASP A 734 10.66 -16.33 22.08
CA ASP A 734 9.94 -17.44 22.72
C ASP A 734 8.54 -17.66 22.10
N SER A 735 8.39 -17.49 20.79
CA SER A 735 7.12 -17.64 20.07
C SER A 735 7.32 -18.25 18.68
N GLY A 736 6.42 -19.14 18.24
CA GLY A 736 6.46 -19.76 16.91
C GLY A 736 6.86 -21.24 16.90
N LEU A 737 7.49 -21.70 15.81
CA LEU A 737 7.95 -23.09 15.65
C LEU A 737 8.84 -23.51 16.82
N GLY A 738 8.46 -24.57 17.53
CA GLY A 738 9.15 -25.09 18.71
C GLY A 738 8.87 -24.38 20.02
N PHE A 739 7.98 -23.38 20.04
CA PHE A 739 7.50 -22.73 21.27
C PHE A 739 5.98 -22.79 21.41
N SER A 740 5.26 -22.53 20.32
CA SER A 740 3.79 -22.56 20.27
C SER A 740 3.22 -23.65 19.36
N PHE A 741 4.00 -24.16 18.40
CA PHE A 741 3.56 -25.24 17.51
C PHE A 741 4.73 -26.06 16.93
N ALA A 742 4.39 -27.18 16.29
CA ALA A 742 5.26 -27.88 15.33
C ALA A 742 4.53 -28.04 13.99
N ILE A 743 5.27 -28.41 12.94
CA ILE A 743 4.75 -28.49 11.57
C ILE A 743 4.49 -29.93 11.18
N LEU A 744 3.32 -30.16 10.59
CA LEU A 744 2.93 -31.46 10.02
C LEU A 744 2.80 -31.32 8.50
N ARG A 745 3.41 -32.24 7.76
CA ARG A 745 3.21 -32.37 6.30
C ARG A 745 2.49 -33.68 6.01
N GLY A 746 1.16 -33.60 5.85
CA GLY A 746 0.25 -34.73 5.64
C GLY A 746 -0.17 -34.91 4.17
N TRP A 747 -1.42 -35.35 3.94
CA TRP A 747 -1.97 -35.77 2.64
C TRP A 747 -2.39 -34.61 1.72
N ALA A 748 -2.41 -33.37 2.23
CA ALA A 748 -2.75 -32.20 1.45
C ALA A 748 -1.48 -31.58 0.81
N PRO A 749 -1.59 -30.95 -0.38
CA PRO A 749 -0.46 -30.30 -1.04
C PRO A 749 0.10 -29.09 -0.27
N LEU A 750 -0.64 -28.58 0.73
CA LEU A 750 -0.26 -27.43 1.55
C LEU A 750 0.39 -27.86 2.89
N VAL A 751 1.52 -27.24 3.17
CA VAL A 751 2.27 -27.39 4.42
C VAL A 751 1.60 -26.56 5.49
N SER A 752 1.34 -27.16 6.65
CA SER A 752 0.53 -26.54 7.69
C SER A 752 1.19 -26.57 9.06
N GLY A 753 1.33 -25.39 9.67
CA GLY A 753 1.57 -25.27 11.11
C GLY A 753 0.25 -25.47 11.85
N TRP A 754 0.27 -26.32 12.89
CA TRP A 754 -0.88 -26.59 13.74
C TRP A 754 -0.48 -26.47 15.21
N GLY A 755 -1.23 -25.71 16.00
CA GLY A 755 -1.15 -25.77 17.46
C GLY A 755 -1.56 -27.13 18.04
N ARG A 756 -2.41 -27.90 17.32
CA ARG A 756 -2.83 -29.27 17.70
C ARG A 756 -2.77 -30.25 16.51
N GLY A 757 -1.90 -31.25 16.59
CA GLY A 757 -1.71 -32.24 15.52
C GLY A 757 -2.79 -33.33 15.47
N ARG A 758 -3.89 -33.12 14.71
CA ARG A 758 -4.77 -34.23 14.30
C ARG A 758 -4.23 -34.87 13.00
N GLY A 759 -3.94 -36.18 13.04
CA GLY A 759 -3.69 -36.99 11.82
C GLY A 759 -2.24 -37.45 11.57
N VAL A 760 -1.53 -37.92 12.60
CA VAL A 760 -0.06 -38.16 12.54
C VAL A 760 0.35 -39.57 12.05
N GLN A 761 -0.58 -40.37 11.51
CA GLN A 761 -0.23 -41.71 11.00
C GLN A 761 0.57 -41.72 9.67
N ALA A 762 0.61 -40.60 8.93
CA ALA A 762 1.31 -40.53 7.64
C ALA A 762 2.80 -40.13 7.73
N SER A 763 3.24 -39.50 8.84
CA SER A 763 4.60 -38.95 8.97
C SER A 763 5.66 -39.98 9.35
N PHE A 764 5.26 -41.22 9.65
CA PHE A 764 6.18 -42.28 10.07
C PHE A 764 6.94 -42.93 8.90
N GLY A 765 6.42 -42.86 7.67
CA GLY A 765 6.97 -43.59 6.53
C GLY A 765 8.28 -43.04 5.94
N LEU A 766 8.75 -41.85 6.37
CA LEU A 766 9.93 -41.18 5.78
C LEU A 766 10.99 -40.77 6.80
N VAL A 767 10.78 -41.19 8.04
CA VAL A 767 11.76 -41.12 9.10
C VAL A 767 12.66 -42.38 9.06
N ASP A 768 12.64 -43.18 7.99
CA ASP A 768 13.69 -44.18 7.72
C ASP A 768 14.56 -43.76 6.54
#